data_AF-A0A447PX65-F1
#
_entry.id   AF-A0A447PX65-F1
#
_cell.length_a   1.000
_cell.length_b   1.000
_cell.length_c   1.000
_cell.angle_alpha   90.00
_cell.angle_beta   90.00
_cell.angle_gamma   90.00
#
_symmetry.space_group_name_H-M   'P 1'
#
loop_
_entity.id
_entity.type
_entity.pdbx_description
1 polymer ?
#
loop_
_entity_poly.entity_id
_entity_poly.type
_entity_poly.pdbx_seq_one_letter_code
_entity_poly.pdbx_strand_id
1 'polypeptide(L)'
;MMKRMISALALAFIASSAFASGTVTVFTQGNSEPKTLTDAERLLDLVGQPRLATSWWPAAVIGEEQATVTARQQQQELLGRLAALGAEEDGDAAAAINTLRRQIQAVKVTGRQFVNLDPDVVRVSERGNPPLQGHYTLWVGPQPTQVTLFGLISQPGSQPFVPGRDVASYLEGQRLLSGADRSYAWVVYPDGRSQKAPVAYWNKTSYRANARQHYFCRFCRFPLARHAGGDKCRHSSYPDAADTGIMKKTHLLSVLALGISAACHAETYPAPVGPSQSDFGGVGLLQTPTARMAREGEMSLNYRDNDQYRYYSASVQLFPWLETTLRYTDVRTKKYSSVESFSGDQTYKDKAFDVKLRLWEESYWMPQVAVGARDIGGTGLFDAEYIVASKAWGPFDFSLGLGWGYLGTSGNVSNPFCSYSDKFCLRDNSYKEAGSVDGSDMFHGPASLFGGVEYQTPWQPLRLKLEYEGNNYQQDFAGKLEQKSKFNVGAIYRVTDWADVNLSYERGNTFMFGVTLRTNFNDLRPAYHDNSRPQYRPQPQDAILQHSVVANQLTLLKYNAGLADPKIQVKGDTLYVTGEQVKYRDSREGIVRANRIVMNDLPEGIRTIRVTENRLNLPQVTTETDVASLKRHLEGEPLGHETPLAQKRVEPIVPESTEQGWYIDKSRVDFHLDPVLNQSVGGPENFYMYQLGVMGTADLWVTDHLLTTGSVFANIANNYDKFNYTNPPKDSHLPRVRTHVREYVQNDVYVNNLQANYFQYFWQWFLWAGLRWLSGDHVLAVPGRKSCIAR
;
A
#
# COMPACT_ATOMS: atom_id res chain seq x y z
N MET A 1 7.97 40.36 26.99
CA MET A 1 8.55 39.00 26.94
C MET A 1 7.91 38.11 25.86
N MET A 2 6.57 38.14 25.70
CA MET A 2 5.83 37.34 24.69
C MET A 2 6.21 37.58 23.21
N LYS A 3 6.60 38.80 22.83
CA LYS A 3 6.98 39.12 21.44
C LYS A 3 8.36 38.57 21.02
N ARG A 4 9.24 38.22 21.96
CA ARG A 4 10.54 37.59 21.65
C ARG A 4 10.45 36.06 21.54
N MET A 5 9.44 35.43 22.15
CA MET A 5 9.18 33.99 21.99
C MET A 5 8.54 33.64 20.64
N ILE A 6 7.71 34.53 20.08
CA ILE A 6 7.06 34.30 18.77
C ILE A 6 8.08 34.34 17.62
N SER A 7 9.11 35.19 17.73
CA SER A 7 10.21 35.23 16.73
C SER A 7 11.16 34.03 16.82
N ALA A 8 11.29 33.39 17.99
CA ALA A 8 12.07 32.16 18.15
C ALA A 8 11.31 30.92 17.63
N LEU A 9 9.97 30.89 17.78
CA LEU A 9 9.13 29.82 17.24
C LEU A 9 9.05 29.86 15.70
N ALA A 10 9.04 31.05 15.10
CA ALA A 10 9.03 31.21 13.63
C ALA A 10 10.35 30.81 12.96
N LEU A 11 11.50 30.91 13.65
CA LEU A 11 12.79 30.45 13.12
C LEU A 11 13.00 28.93 13.24
N ALA A 12 12.27 28.25 14.12
CA ALA A 12 12.30 26.78 14.23
C ALA A 12 11.45 26.07 13.15
N PHE A 13 10.55 26.81 12.48
CA PHE A 13 9.69 26.31 11.40
C PHE A 13 10.35 26.34 9.99
N ILE A 14 11.62 26.72 9.89
CA ILE A 14 12.41 26.66 8.63
C ILE A 14 13.61 25.70 8.77
N ALA A 15 13.63 24.85 9.80
CA ALA A 15 14.45 23.65 9.74
C ALA A 15 13.75 22.66 8.80
N SER A 16 13.98 22.82 7.50
CA SER A 16 13.83 21.71 6.57
C SER A 16 14.56 20.54 7.21
N SER A 17 13.83 19.47 7.55
CA SER A 17 14.44 18.19 7.82
C SER A 17 15.15 17.79 6.53
N ALA A 18 16.38 18.25 6.35
CA ALA A 18 17.30 17.64 5.42
C ALA A 18 17.50 16.24 5.97
N PHE A 19 16.67 15.31 5.52
CA PHE A 19 16.93 13.90 5.72
C PHE A 19 18.27 13.65 5.05
N ALA A 20 19.31 13.49 5.87
CA ALA A 20 20.60 13.11 5.35
C ALA A 20 20.42 11.78 4.62
N SER A 21 20.84 11.77 3.37
CA SER A 21 20.90 10.58 2.53
C SER A 21 21.66 9.45 3.24
N GLY A 22 21.28 8.21 2.95
CA GLY A 22 21.94 7.03 3.51
C GLY A 22 23.40 6.96 3.09
N THR A 23 24.29 6.74 4.06
CA THR A 23 25.70 6.43 3.81
C THR A 23 25.92 4.93 4.01
N VAL A 24 26.38 4.23 2.98
CA VAL A 24 26.58 2.77 3.01
C VAL A 24 28.05 2.42 2.86
N THR A 25 28.64 1.82 3.89
CA THR A 25 30.00 1.26 3.83
C THR A 25 29.93 -0.16 3.28
N VAL A 26 30.52 -0.38 2.10
CA VAL A 26 30.48 -1.64 1.37
C VAL A 26 31.78 -2.43 1.54
N PHE A 27 31.65 -3.65 2.06
CA PHE A 27 32.69 -4.66 2.17
C PHE A 27 32.49 -5.72 1.09
N THR A 28 33.43 -5.79 0.14
CA THR A 28 33.46 -6.84 -0.90
C THR A 28 34.49 -7.90 -0.53
N GLN A 29 34.12 -9.17 -0.59
CA GLN A 29 35.04 -10.28 -0.31
C GLN A 29 36.28 -10.23 -1.21
N GLY A 30 37.48 -10.08 -0.63
CA GLY A 30 38.76 -9.98 -1.34
C GLY A 30 39.42 -8.60 -1.34
N ASN A 31 38.71 -7.53 -0.95
CA ASN A 31 39.29 -6.21 -0.75
C ASN A 31 39.55 -5.95 0.74
N SER A 32 40.71 -5.39 1.07
CA SER A 32 41.11 -5.07 2.45
C SER A 32 40.52 -3.75 2.98
N GLU A 33 40.10 -2.86 2.08
CA GLU A 33 39.54 -1.55 2.43
C GLU A 33 38.06 -1.46 2.03
N PRO A 34 37.17 -1.06 2.95
CA PRO A 34 35.77 -0.81 2.62
C PRO A 34 35.62 0.44 1.76
N LYS A 35 34.61 0.46 0.90
CA LYS A 35 34.26 1.61 0.07
C LYS A 35 32.96 2.23 0.55
N THR A 36 32.88 3.55 0.59
CA THR A 36 31.68 4.24 1.08
C THR A 36 30.88 4.78 -0.11
N LEU A 37 29.59 4.44 -0.15
CA LEU A 37 28.60 5.07 -0.99
C LEU A 37 27.90 6.14 -0.16
N THR A 38 28.09 7.40 -0.50
CA THR A 38 27.33 8.52 0.06
C THR A 38 26.13 8.82 -0.83
N ASP A 39 25.15 9.55 -0.31
CA ASP A 39 24.00 10.01 -1.10
C ASP A 39 23.07 8.92 -1.66
N ALA A 40 22.99 7.77 -0.99
CA ALA A 40 22.00 6.74 -1.31
C ALA A 40 20.67 7.05 -0.62
N GLU A 41 19.69 7.59 -1.36
CA GLU A 41 18.36 7.90 -0.81
C GLU A 41 17.53 6.64 -0.55
N ARG A 42 17.68 5.63 -1.41
CA ARG A 42 16.91 4.38 -1.33
C ARG A 42 17.78 3.16 -1.59
N LEU A 43 17.26 1.99 -1.22
CA LEU A 43 17.94 0.71 -1.40
C LEU A 43 18.28 0.41 -2.87
N LEU A 44 17.45 0.89 -3.81
CA LEU A 44 17.69 0.76 -5.25
C LEU A 44 18.97 1.49 -5.70
N ASP A 45 19.31 2.61 -5.07
CA ASP A 45 20.52 3.37 -5.39
C ASP A 45 21.78 2.60 -4.98
N LEU A 46 21.66 1.68 -4.02
CA LEU A 46 22.70 0.76 -3.61
C LEU A 46 22.78 -0.47 -4.53
N VAL A 47 21.69 -1.22 -4.69
CA VAL A 47 21.71 -2.48 -5.48
C VAL A 47 21.77 -2.25 -6.98
N GLY A 48 21.46 -1.03 -7.44
CA GLY A 48 21.55 -0.59 -8.83
C GLY A 48 22.95 -0.20 -9.29
N GLN A 49 23.93 -0.12 -8.38
CA GLN A 49 25.30 0.30 -8.70
C GLN A 49 25.97 -0.65 -9.70
N PRO A 50 26.46 -0.17 -10.86
CA PRO A 50 27.11 -1.02 -11.86
C PRO A 50 28.27 -1.85 -11.30
N ARG A 51 29.02 -1.30 -10.33
CA ARG A 51 30.15 -1.98 -9.68
C ARG A 51 29.75 -3.13 -8.75
N LEU A 52 28.49 -3.18 -8.32
CA LEU A 52 27.94 -4.27 -7.50
C LEU A 52 27.17 -5.30 -8.32
N ALA A 53 27.03 -5.11 -9.64
CA ALA A 53 26.20 -5.95 -10.50
C ALA A 53 26.64 -7.43 -10.56
N THR A 54 27.91 -7.73 -10.26
CA THR A 54 28.45 -9.10 -10.22
C THR A 54 28.31 -9.78 -8.86
N SER A 55 27.72 -9.10 -7.87
CA SER A 55 27.55 -9.63 -6.51
C SER A 55 26.48 -10.73 -6.44
N TRP A 56 26.67 -11.70 -5.55
CA TRP A 56 25.66 -12.72 -5.29
C TRP A 56 24.70 -12.26 -4.17
N TRP A 57 23.65 -11.55 -4.56
CA TRP A 57 22.71 -10.87 -3.66
C TRP A 57 22.00 -11.73 -2.60
N PRO A 58 21.69 -13.03 -2.80
CA PRO A 58 21.05 -13.82 -1.75
C PRO A 58 21.90 -14.02 -0.48
N ALA A 59 23.22 -13.86 -0.54
CA ALA A 59 24.10 -13.84 0.65
C ALA A 59 24.50 -12.43 1.09
N ALA A 60 24.04 -11.39 0.39
CA ALA A 60 24.35 -10.04 0.80
C ALA A 60 23.71 -9.75 2.16
N VAL A 61 24.45 -9.04 3.01
CA VAL A 61 23.99 -8.65 4.34
C VAL A 61 24.14 -7.16 4.49
N ILE A 62 23.02 -6.45 4.65
CA ILE A 62 23.02 -5.05 5.05
C ILE A 62 22.66 -4.96 6.53
N GLY A 63 23.45 -4.21 7.29
CA GLY A 63 23.24 -3.97 8.71
C GLY A 63 23.27 -2.47 9.00
N GLU A 64 22.36 -2.02 9.84
CA GLU A 64 22.45 -0.69 10.47
C GLU A 64 23.34 -0.79 11.71
N GLU A 65 24.06 0.28 12.03
CA GLU A 65 24.98 0.31 13.18
C GLU A 65 24.32 -0.16 14.49
N GLN A 66 23.10 0.31 14.78
CA GLN A 66 22.37 -0.08 15.99
C GLN A 66 21.95 -1.56 15.97
N ALA A 67 21.63 -2.11 14.80
CA ALA A 67 21.33 -3.54 14.65
C ALA A 67 22.58 -4.38 14.89
N THR A 68 23.75 -3.92 14.44
CA THR A 68 25.04 -4.56 14.73
C THR A 68 25.35 -4.57 16.22
N VAL A 69 25.13 -3.45 16.92
CA VAL A 69 25.32 -3.34 18.37
C VAL A 69 24.41 -4.32 19.12
N THR A 70 23.11 -4.32 18.81
CA THR A 70 22.12 -5.23 19.41
C THR A 70 22.51 -6.69 19.20
N ALA A 71 22.91 -7.07 17.99
CA ALA A 71 23.31 -8.45 17.70
C ALA A 71 24.59 -8.87 18.46
N ARG A 72 25.56 -7.96 18.64
CA ARG A 72 26.76 -8.22 19.46
C ARG A 72 26.42 -8.41 20.94
N GLN A 73 25.49 -7.62 21.46
CA GLN A 73 25.00 -7.80 22.83
C GLN A 73 24.32 -9.16 23.01
N GLN A 74 23.45 -9.56 22.07
CA GLN A 74 22.81 -10.88 22.09
C GLN A 74 23.82 -12.04 22.04
N GLN A 75 24.88 -11.91 21.24
CA GLN A 75 25.97 -12.89 21.21
C GLN A 75 26.67 -12.99 22.58
N GLN A 76 27.00 -11.85 23.19
CA GLN A 76 27.64 -11.82 24.51
C GLN A 76 26.76 -12.44 25.59
N GLU A 77 25.47 -12.13 25.60
CA GLU A 77 24.51 -12.72 26.53
C GLU A 77 24.41 -14.24 26.35
N LEU A 78 24.32 -14.72 25.10
CA LEU A 78 24.29 -16.15 24.80
C LEU A 78 25.57 -16.86 25.27
N LEU A 79 26.73 -16.26 25.03
CA LEU A 79 28.02 -16.78 25.51
C LEU A 79 28.07 -16.85 27.04
N GLY A 80 27.52 -15.86 27.73
CA GLY A 80 27.39 -15.84 29.20
C GLY A 80 26.48 -16.96 29.71
N ARG A 81 25.29 -17.13 29.11
CA ARG A 81 24.35 -18.21 29.46
C ARG A 81 24.94 -19.60 29.24
N LEU A 82 25.67 -19.80 28.13
CA LEU A 82 26.36 -21.06 27.85
C LEU A 82 27.53 -21.32 28.81
N ALA A 83 28.22 -20.26 29.25
CA ALA A 83 29.28 -20.41 30.25
C ALA A 83 28.71 -20.83 31.61
N ALA A 84 27.59 -20.24 32.05
CA ALA A 84 26.90 -20.63 33.28
C ALA A 84 26.39 -22.08 33.21
N LEU A 85 25.67 -22.43 32.13
CA LEU A 85 25.16 -23.79 31.94
C LEU A 85 26.29 -24.83 31.88
N GLY A 86 27.41 -24.48 31.24
CA GLY A 86 28.58 -25.36 31.17
C GLY A 86 29.30 -25.55 32.50
N ALA A 87 29.04 -24.69 33.50
CA ALA A 87 29.59 -24.80 34.85
C ALA A 87 28.65 -25.55 35.82
N GLU A 88 27.35 -25.63 35.51
CA GLU A 88 26.34 -26.38 36.28
C GLU A 88 26.27 -27.87 35.89
N GLU A 89 26.78 -28.22 34.71
CA GLU A 89 26.80 -29.58 34.17
C GLU A 89 28.19 -30.23 34.34
N ASP A 90 28.24 -31.56 34.39
CA ASP A 90 29.48 -32.35 34.50
C ASP A 90 29.71 -33.26 33.28
N GLY A 91 30.96 -33.68 33.08
CA GLY A 91 31.34 -34.69 32.07
C GLY A 91 31.06 -34.28 30.62
N ASP A 92 30.46 -35.20 29.85
CA ASP A 92 30.23 -35.03 28.41
C ASP A 92 29.28 -33.87 28.07
N ALA A 93 28.36 -33.52 28.98
CA ALA A 93 27.44 -32.40 28.80
C ALA A 93 28.17 -31.06 28.85
N ALA A 94 29.03 -30.86 29.86
CA ALA A 94 29.87 -29.67 29.98
C ALA A 94 30.83 -29.51 28.78
N ALA A 95 31.42 -30.61 28.30
CA ALA A 95 32.29 -30.62 27.13
C ALA A 95 31.54 -30.24 25.83
N ALA A 96 30.31 -30.73 25.65
CA ALA A 96 29.45 -30.39 24.52
C ALA A 96 29.07 -28.89 24.53
N ILE A 97 28.64 -28.36 25.69
CA ILE A 97 28.27 -26.95 25.86
C ILE A 97 29.48 -26.04 25.57
N ASN A 98 30.66 -26.35 26.11
CA ASN A 98 31.86 -25.57 25.86
C ASN A 98 32.31 -25.61 24.39
N THR A 99 32.07 -26.72 23.69
CA THR A 99 32.33 -26.83 22.25
C THR A 99 31.39 -25.93 21.44
N LEU A 100 30.11 -25.87 21.80
CA LEU A 100 29.16 -24.93 21.19
C LEU A 100 29.51 -23.48 21.47
N ARG A 101 29.91 -23.17 22.71
CA ARG A 101 30.34 -21.82 23.12
C ARG A 101 31.51 -21.31 22.28
N ARG A 102 32.53 -22.16 22.04
CA ARG A 102 33.67 -21.82 21.16
C ARG A 102 33.22 -21.56 19.71
N GLN A 103 32.30 -22.34 19.18
CA GLN A 103 31.76 -22.13 17.83
C GLN A 103 31.03 -20.77 17.73
N ILE A 104 30.19 -20.42 18.71
CA ILE A 104 29.47 -19.12 18.74
C ILE A 104 30.44 -17.96 18.91
N GLN A 105 31.49 -18.12 19.72
CA GLN A 105 32.49 -17.07 19.95
C GLN A 105 33.28 -16.73 18.67
N ALA A 106 33.47 -17.70 17.77
CA ALA A 106 34.16 -17.50 16.50
C ALA A 106 33.31 -16.78 15.43
N VAL A 107 32.01 -16.60 15.65
CA VAL A 107 31.10 -15.94 14.69
C VAL A 107 31.35 -14.43 14.68
N LYS A 108 31.67 -13.89 13.50
CA LYS A 108 31.73 -12.43 13.28
C LYS A 108 30.32 -11.88 13.15
N VAL A 109 29.89 -11.09 14.14
CA VAL A 109 28.55 -10.50 14.18
C VAL A 109 28.53 -9.13 13.50
N THR A 110 27.73 -9.03 12.44
CA THR A 110 27.59 -7.82 11.60
C THR A 110 26.23 -7.13 11.75
N GLY A 111 25.26 -7.74 12.43
CA GLY A 111 23.85 -7.31 12.37
C GLY A 111 23.24 -7.59 10.98
N ARG A 112 21.91 -7.67 10.90
CA ARG A 112 21.19 -7.88 9.63
C ARG A 112 19.83 -7.19 9.67
N GLN A 113 19.58 -6.37 8.65
CA GLN A 113 18.23 -5.95 8.28
C GLN A 113 17.64 -7.00 7.35
N PHE A 114 16.44 -7.49 7.67
CA PHE A 114 15.75 -8.51 6.88
C PHE A 114 15.02 -7.86 5.70
N VAL A 115 15.78 -7.24 4.81
CA VAL A 115 15.31 -6.65 3.54
C VAL A 115 15.79 -7.50 2.37
N ASN A 116 14.99 -7.56 1.30
CA ASN A 116 15.39 -8.26 0.09
C ASN A 116 16.38 -7.39 -0.69
N LEU A 117 17.62 -7.88 -0.88
CA LEU A 117 18.69 -7.18 -1.58
C LEU A 117 18.79 -7.58 -3.06
N ASP A 118 17.92 -8.46 -3.54
CA ASP A 118 17.88 -8.85 -4.95
C ASP A 118 17.44 -7.66 -5.82
N PRO A 119 18.29 -7.15 -6.74
CA PRO A 119 17.95 -6.02 -7.59
C PRO A 119 16.65 -6.21 -8.36
N ASP A 120 16.31 -7.44 -8.75
CA ASP A 120 15.08 -7.70 -9.51
C ASP A 120 13.84 -7.54 -8.63
N VAL A 121 13.94 -7.85 -7.33
CA VAL A 121 12.83 -7.66 -6.37
C VAL A 121 12.74 -6.20 -5.92
N VAL A 122 13.89 -5.57 -5.61
CA VAL A 122 13.97 -4.16 -5.19
C VAL A 122 13.39 -3.23 -6.25
N ARG A 123 13.56 -3.57 -7.55
CA ARG A 123 13.03 -2.76 -8.67
C ARG A 123 11.52 -2.83 -8.84
N VAL A 124 10.89 -3.92 -8.43
CA VAL A 124 9.49 -4.23 -8.78
C VAL A 124 8.51 -3.91 -7.66
N SER A 125 8.97 -3.90 -6.40
CA SER A 125 8.12 -3.65 -5.22
C SER A 125 8.53 -2.40 -4.46
N GLU A 126 7.56 -1.55 -4.10
CA GLU A 126 7.82 -0.36 -3.27
C GLU A 126 8.27 -0.70 -1.85
N ARG A 127 7.70 -1.77 -1.25
CA ARG A 127 8.23 -2.34 0.01
C ARG A 127 9.63 -2.95 -0.17
N GLY A 128 10.00 -3.29 -1.39
CA GLY A 128 11.32 -3.76 -1.77
C GLY A 128 12.37 -2.65 -1.86
N ASN A 129 11.96 -1.38 -1.94
CA ASN A 129 12.88 -0.23 -2.08
C ASN A 129 12.74 0.79 -0.93
N PRO A 130 13.04 0.38 0.32
CA PRO A 130 12.95 1.26 1.48
C PRO A 130 13.92 2.45 1.36
N PRO A 131 13.56 3.62 1.94
CA PRO A 131 14.50 4.73 2.07
C PRO A 131 15.68 4.31 2.97
N LEU A 132 16.86 4.78 2.63
CA LEU A 132 18.07 4.63 3.45
C LEU A 132 18.33 5.95 4.17
N GLN A 133 18.32 5.91 5.50
CA GLN A 133 18.58 7.09 6.35
C GLN A 133 19.61 6.72 7.40
N GLY A 134 20.75 7.44 7.43
CA GLY A 134 21.85 7.18 8.36
C GLY A 134 22.91 6.22 7.81
N HIS A 135 23.62 5.52 8.69
CA HIS A 135 24.81 4.74 8.37
C HIS A 135 24.52 3.23 8.31
N TYR A 136 24.82 2.62 7.17
CA TYR A 136 24.68 1.20 6.93
C TYR A 136 26.02 0.57 6.56
N THR A 137 26.15 -0.72 6.85
CA THR A 137 27.25 -1.55 6.36
C THR A 137 26.69 -2.68 5.49
N LEU A 138 27.17 -2.78 4.25
CA LEU A 138 26.82 -3.83 3.30
C LEU A 138 27.99 -4.81 3.14
N TRP A 139 27.72 -6.10 3.26
CA TRP A 139 28.65 -7.19 2.98
C TRP A 139 28.18 -7.94 1.74
N VAL A 140 29.01 -8.01 0.71
CA VAL A 140 28.72 -8.68 -0.57
C VAL A 140 29.90 -9.54 -1.02
N GLY A 141 29.60 -10.60 -1.77
CA GLY A 141 30.61 -11.52 -2.28
C GLY A 141 30.10 -12.43 -3.39
N PRO A 142 30.98 -13.29 -3.94
CA PRO A 142 30.59 -14.33 -4.90
C PRO A 142 29.71 -15.40 -4.26
N GLN A 143 29.11 -16.24 -5.11
CA GLN A 143 28.33 -17.39 -4.65
C GLN A 143 29.22 -18.36 -3.85
N PRO A 144 28.79 -18.79 -2.63
CA PRO A 144 29.53 -19.75 -1.83
C PRO A 144 29.49 -21.14 -2.47
N THR A 145 30.60 -21.87 -2.36
CA THR A 145 30.77 -23.25 -2.85
C THR A 145 30.81 -24.29 -1.72
N GLN A 146 30.55 -23.85 -0.48
CA GLN A 146 30.67 -24.67 0.72
C GLN A 146 29.45 -24.47 1.62
N VAL A 147 29.13 -25.50 2.41
CA VAL A 147 28.18 -25.45 3.53
C VAL A 147 28.94 -25.54 4.83
N THR A 148 28.55 -24.78 5.86
CA THR A 148 29.17 -24.87 7.18
C THR A 148 28.33 -25.72 8.09
N LEU A 149 28.87 -26.79 8.68
CA LEU A 149 28.24 -27.56 9.74
C LEU A 149 28.54 -26.94 11.10
N PHE A 150 27.51 -26.73 11.91
CA PHE A 150 27.62 -26.08 13.21
C PHE A 150 26.73 -26.76 14.25
N GLY A 151 27.17 -26.80 15.51
CA GLY A 151 26.39 -27.32 16.65
C GLY A 151 27.04 -28.48 17.40
N LEU A 152 26.22 -29.30 18.05
CA LEU A 152 26.63 -30.44 18.90
C LEU A 152 26.93 -31.71 18.07
N ILE A 153 27.98 -31.64 17.27
CA ILE A 153 28.48 -32.71 16.39
C ILE A 153 30.00 -32.87 16.54
N SER A 154 30.54 -34.02 16.18
CA SER A 154 31.95 -34.36 16.36
C SER A 154 32.92 -33.50 15.54
N GLN A 155 32.55 -33.09 14.33
CA GLN A 155 33.42 -32.37 13.40
C GLN A 155 32.66 -31.21 12.75
N PRO A 156 32.43 -30.09 13.47
CA PRO A 156 31.88 -28.87 12.89
C PRO A 156 32.90 -28.22 11.94
N GLY A 157 32.42 -27.48 10.94
CA GLY A 157 33.26 -26.81 9.95
C GLY A 157 32.69 -26.83 8.53
N SER A 158 33.44 -26.27 7.58
CA SER A 158 33.02 -26.18 6.18
C SER A 158 33.16 -27.53 5.45
N GLN A 159 32.15 -27.87 4.65
CA GLN A 159 32.13 -29.01 3.74
C GLN A 159 31.80 -28.53 2.32
N PRO A 160 32.33 -29.17 1.26
CA PRO A 160 31.97 -28.84 -0.11
C PRO A 160 30.48 -29.00 -0.36
N PHE A 161 29.88 -28.02 -1.04
CA PHE A 161 28.49 -28.13 -1.47
C PHE A 161 28.38 -29.10 -2.66
N VAL A 162 27.49 -30.08 -2.54
CA VAL A 162 27.14 -31.05 -3.60
C VAL A 162 25.67 -30.87 -3.99
N PRO A 163 25.38 -30.49 -5.25
CA PRO A 163 24.01 -30.38 -5.74
C PRO A 163 23.20 -31.66 -5.53
N GLY A 164 21.98 -31.54 -4.98
CA GLY A 164 21.06 -32.66 -4.80
C GLY A 164 21.34 -33.56 -3.59
N ARG A 165 22.44 -33.34 -2.86
CA ARG A 165 22.73 -34.03 -1.60
C ARG A 165 21.74 -33.58 -0.52
N ASP A 166 21.12 -34.52 0.17
CA ASP A 166 20.18 -34.22 1.24
C ASP A 166 20.90 -33.82 2.54
N VAL A 167 20.14 -33.18 3.44
CA VAL A 167 20.65 -32.70 4.73
C VAL A 167 21.20 -33.83 5.61
N ALA A 168 20.53 -34.99 5.64
CA ALA A 168 20.96 -36.12 6.46
C ALA A 168 22.30 -36.68 5.96
N SER A 169 22.54 -36.68 4.64
CA SER A 169 23.79 -37.11 4.02
C SER A 169 24.99 -36.20 4.29
N TYR A 170 24.79 -34.95 4.70
CA TYR A 170 25.88 -34.09 5.22
C TYR A 170 26.23 -34.42 6.67
N LEU A 171 25.32 -35.07 7.40
CA LEU A 171 25.51 -35.50 8.79
C LEU A 171 25.97 -36.96 8.92
N GLU A 172 25.98 -37.73 7.83
CA GLU A 172 26.52 -39.08 7.81
C GLU A 172 28.00 -39.08 8.25
N GLY A 173 28.36 -39.96 9.17
CA GLY A 173 29.70 -40.03 9.78
C GLY A 173 29.93 -39.08 10.96
N GLN A 174 29.01 -38.15 11.26
CA GLN A 174 29.09 -37.29 12.44
C GLN A 174 28.56 -38.01 13.68
N ARG A 175 29.34 -38.04 14.77
CA ARG A 175 28.84 -38.45 16.09
C ARG A 175 28.15 -37.26 16.76
N LEU A 176 27.00 -37.50 17.37
CA LEU A 176 26.25 -36.47 18.10
C LEU A 176 26.84 -36.31 19.50
N LEU A 177 27.08 -35.07 19.93
CA LEU A 177 27.53 -34.80 21.30
C LEU A 177 26.34 -34.86 22.28
N SER A 178 26.63 -34.89 23.59
CA SER A 178 25.61 -34.92 24.64
C SER A 178 24.62 -33.75 24.49
N GLY A 179 23.32 -34.01 24.66
CA GLY A 179 22.26 -33.00 24.52
C GLY A 179 21.85 -32.65 23.08
N ALA A 180 22.39 -33.32 22.06
CA ALA A 180 22.06 -33.07 20.66
C ALA A 180 20.67 -33.59 20.22
N ASP A 181 19.91 -32.80 19.45
CA ASP A 181 18.57 -33.18 18.93
C ASP A 181 18.65 -34.32 17.91
N ARG A 182 18.22 -35.53 18.29
CA ARG A 182 18.36 -36.74 17.47
C ARG A 182 17.40 -36.80 16.27
N SER A 183 16.40 -35.93 16.20
CA SER A 183 15.30 -36.02 15.25
C SER A 183 15.34 -34.94 14.18
N TYR A 184 15.92 -33.77 14.49
CA TYR A 184 15.89 -32.62 13.62
C TYR A 184 17.23 -31.87 13.57
N ALA A 185 17.44 -31.19 12.45
CA ALA A 185 18.45 -30.17 12.27
C ALA A 185 17.80 -28.88 11.74
N TRP A 186 18.53 -27.76 11.78
CA TRP A 186 18.08 -26.52 11.16
C TRP A 186 18.99 -26.15 9.97
N VAL A 187 18.35 -25.77 8.88
CA VAL A 187 19.01 -25.21 7.69
C VAL A 187 18.85 -23.70 7.77
N VAL A 188 19.95 -22.96 7.75
CA VAL A 188 19.94 -21.48 7.75
C VAL A 188 20.39 -21.01 6.38
N TYR A 189 19.50 -20.37 5.65
CA TYR A 189 19.74 -19.92 4.28
C TYR A 189 20.61 -18.65 4.30
N PRO A 190 21.34 -18.33 3.22
CA PRO A 190 22.15 -17.11 3.16
C PRO A 190 21.32 -15.84 3.25
N ASP A 191 20.03 -15.90 2.90
CA ASP A 191 19.06 -14.83 3.10
C ASP A 191 18.57 -14.69 4.57
N GLY A 192 19.03 -15.57 5.47
CA GLY A 192 18.71 -15.56 6.89
C GLY A 192 17.46 -16.35 7.27
N ARG A 193 16.73 -16.91 6.30
CA ARG A 193 15.60 -17.80 6.61
C ARG A 193 16.12 -19.07 7.30
N SER A 194 15.31 -19.65 8.17
CA SER A 194 15.61 -20.91 8.83
C SER A 194 14.53 -21.95 8.56
N GLN A 195 14.91 -23.19 8.28
CA GLN A 195 13.99 -24.29 8.08
C GLN A 195 14.37 -25.50 8.92
N LYS A 196 13.39 -26.13 9.57
CA LYS A 196 13.56 -27.36 10.33
C LYS A 196 13.57 -28.57 9.38
N ALA A 197 14.65 -29.34 9.39
CA ALA A 197 14.85 -30.51 8.53
C ALA A 197 14.86 -31.81 9.37
N PRO A 198 14.04 -32.81 9.02
CA PRO A 198 14.05 -34.11 9.69
C PRO A 198 15.29 -34.93 9.27
N VAL A 199 16.01 -35.50 10.25
CA VAL A 199 17.29 -36.21 10.01
C VAL A 199 17.36 -37.59 10.65
N ALA A 200 16.36 -37.98 11.45
CA ALA A 200 16.32 -39.32 12.03
C ALA A 200 15.83 -40.35 11.02
N TYR A 201 16.23 -41.60 11.22
CA TYR A 201 15.80 -42.73 10.40
C TYR A 201 14.27 -42.82 10.22
N TRP A 202 13.49 -42.53 11.27
CA TRP A 202 12.02 -42.65 11.27
C TRP A 202 11.27 -41.47 10.65
N ASN A 203 11.90 -40.30 10.51
CA ASN A 203 11.29 -39.11 9.88
C ASN A 203 12.05 -38.67 8.61
N LYS A 204 13.02 -39.49 8.16
CA LYS A 204 13.88 -39.18 7.01
C LYS A 204 13.01 -38.95 5.79
N THR A 205 12.97 -37.69 5.36
CA THR A 205 12.35 -37.27 4.11
C THR A 205 13.47 -36.81 3.19
N SER A 206 13.35 -37.04 1.87
CA SER A 206 14.31 -36.59 0.86
C SER A 206 14.30 -35.07 0.72
N TYR A 207 14.83 -34.38 1.74
CA TYR A 207 14.91 -32.92 1.77
C TYR A 207 16.20 -32.49 1.06
N ARG A 208 16.06 -32.11 -0.21
CA ARG A 208 17.19 -31.73 -1.07
C ARG A 208 17.67 -30.33 -0.71
N ALA A 209 18.96 -30.20 -0.40
CA ALA A 209 19.61 -28.89 -0.38
C ALA A 209 19.64 -28.35 -1.82
N ASN A 210 18.91 -27.28 -2.08
CA ASN A 210 18.81 -26.71 -3.41
C ASN A 210 20.09 -25.90 -3.70
N ALA A 211 20.62 -25.99 -4.93
CA ALA A 211 21.98 -25.57 -5.31
C ALA A 211 22.31 -24.07 -5.22
N ARG A 212 21.45 -23.29 -4.60
CA ARG A 212 21.57 -21.84 -4.57
C ARG A 212 21.79 -21.27 -3.18
N GLN A 213 21.67 -22.00 -2.09
CA GLN A 213 21.62 -21.38 -0.75
C GLN A 213 22.22 -22.41 0.24
N HIS A 214 22.90 -22.02 1.32
CA HIS A 214 22.77 -22.56 2.71
C HIS A 214 24.06 -22.49 3.57
N TYR A 215 23.88 -22.16 4.85
CA TYR A 215 24.70 -22.50 6.00
C TYR A 215 23.94 -23.55 6.85
N PHE A 216 24.62 -24.48 7.53
CA PHE A 216 23.99 -25.56 8.28
C PHE A 216 24.21 -25.44 9.79
N CYS A 217 23.15 -25.24 10.58
CA CYS A 217 23.24 -25.01 12.02
C CYS A 217 22.33 -25.97 12.79
N ARG A 218 22.87 -26.86 13.61
CA ARG A 218 22.06 -27.69 14.52
C ARG A 218 21.97 -27.02 15.89
N PHE A 219 20.81 -26.43 16.19
CA PHE A 219 20.47 -26.00 17.56
C PHE A 219 19.82 -27.15 18.35
N CYS A 220 20.05 -27.13 19.67
CA CYS A 220 19.44 -28.04 20.64
C CYS A 220 18.27 -27.37 21.37
N ARG A 221 17.29 -28.19 21.76
CA ARG A 221 16.32 -27.87 22.82
C ARG A 221 16.87 -28.45 24.12
N PHE A 222 17.41 -27.62 25.02
CA PHE A 222 17.66 -28.03 26.40
C PHE A 222 16.34 -27.92 27.20
N PRO A 223 15.94 -28.95 27.97
CA PRO A 223 14.80 -28.83 28.88
C PRO A 223 15.21 -28.03 30.12
N LEU A 224 14.86 -26.75 30.17
CA LEU A 224 14.83 -25.97 31.41
C LEU A 224 13.64 -26.44 32.26
N ALA A 225 13.83 -27.53 33.00
CA ALA A 225 13.16 -27.88 34.26
C ALA A 225 13.44 -29.35 34.62
N ARG A 226 14.44 -29.59 35.48
CA ARG A 226 14.43 -30.76 36.37
C ARG A 226 14.41 -30.24 37.80
N HIS A 227 13.25 -30.30 38.44
CA HIS A 227 13.17 -30.37 39.89
C HIS A 227 12.58 -31.73 40.27
N ALA A 228 13.44 -32.44 41.01
CA ALA A 228 13.27 -33.55 41.94
C ALA A 228 11.90 -34.25 42.06
N GLY A 229 11.95 -35.59 42.09
CA GLY A 229 10.96 -36.38 42.81
C GLY A 229 10.61 -37.72 42.16
N GLY A 230 11.51 -38.69 42.21
CA GLY A 230 11.12 -40.10 42.17
C GLY A 230 11.00 -40.61 43.60
N ASP A 231 9.80 -41.05 44.01
CA ASP A 231 9.66 -42.14 44.99
C ASP A 231 8.21 -42.68 45.06
N LYS A 232 8.13 -43.99 44.79
CA LYS A 232 7.32 -45.07 45.41
C LYS A 232 5.80 -44.96 45.63
N CYS A 233 5.15 -45.99 45.10
CA CYS A 233 3.82 -46.53 45.45
C CYS A 233 3.60 -46.75 46.96
N ARG A 234 2.40 -46.40 47.47
CA ARG A 234 1.61 -47.23 48.42
C ARG A 234 0.17 -46.71 48.62
N HIS A 235 -0.75 -47.67 48.72
CA HIS A 235 -2.15 -47.52 49.14
C HIS A 235 -2.30 -47.14 50.63
N SER A 236 -3.36 -46.39 50.97
CA SER A 236 -4.31 -46.59 52.10
C SER A 236 -5.23 -45.34 52.22
N SER A 237 -6.54 -45.45 51.96
CA SER A 237 -7.67 -45.54 52.93
C SER A 237 -8.12 -44.21 53.59
N TYR A 238 -9.39 -43.87 53.37
CA TYR A 238 -10.31 -42.83 53.92
C TYR A 238 -10.44 -42.78 55.48
N PRO A 239 -11.25 -41.88 56.15
CA PRO A 239 -12.16 -40.81 55.65
C PRO A 239 -12.25 -39.46 56.47
N ASP A 240 -13.06 -38.54 55.90
CA ASP A 240 -14.07 -37.61 56.50
C ASP A 240 -13.81 -36.13 56.90
N ALA A 241 -14.60 -35.30 56.20
CA ALA A 241 -15.41 -34.13 56.60
C ALA A 241 -14.77 -32.78 56.97
N ALA A 242 -14.97 -31.75 56.12
CA ALA A 242 -15.95 -30.67 56.37
C ALA A 242 -15.98 -29.63 55.22
N ASP A 243 -17.15 -29.04 55.08
CA ASP A 243 -17.72 -28.30 53.96
C ASP A 243 -17.27 -26.83 53.89
N THR A 244 -17.03 -26.28 52.69
CA THR A 244 -17.26 -24.86 52.32
C THR A 244 -16.99 -24.67 50.82
N GLY A 245 -18.00 -24.18 50.10
CA GLY A 245 -18.04 -24.09 48.65
C GLY A 245 -16.97 -23.18 48.03
N ILE A 246 -16.15 -23.75 47.14
CA ILE A 246 -15.20 -23.05 46.28
C ILE A 246 -15.32 -23.63 44.87
N MET A 247 -15.38 -22.75 43.86
CA MET A 247 -15.46 -23.04 42.42
C MET A 247 -14.59 -24.24 42.00
N LYS A 248 -15.17 -25.13 41.17
CA LYS A 248 -14.53 -26.35 40.65
C LYS A 248 -13.19 -26.03 39.97
N LYS A 249 -12.10 -26.60 40.51
CA LYS A 249 -10.70 -26.54 40.01
C LYS A 249 -10.51 -26.99 38.55
N THR A 250 -11.51 -27.60 37.93
CA THR A 250 -11.44 -28.12 36.55
C THR A 250 -11.42 -27.03 35.48
N HIS A 251 -11.91 -25.80 35.77
CA HIS A 251 -11.87 -24.69 34.81
C HIS A 251 -10.68 -23.74 35.01
N LEU A 252 -10.09 -23.74 36.21
CA LEU A 252 -8.93 -22.89 36.52
C LEU A 252 -7.69 -23.38 35.75
N LEU A 253 -7.51 -24.70 35.61
CA LEU A 253 -6.43 -25.31 34.84
C LEU A 253 -6.55 -25.05 33.33
N SER A 254 -7.77 -24.97 32.79
CA SER A 254 -8.01 -24.64 31.37
C SER A 254 -7.74 -23.15 31.08
N VAL A 255 -8.08 -22.26 32.01
CA VAL A 255 -7.81 -20.82 31.90
C VAL A 255 -6.32 -20.51 32.12
N LEU A 256 -5.65 -21.22 33.03
CA LEU A 256 -4.18 -21.14 33.21
C LEU A 256 -3.41 -21.75 32.03
N ALA A 257 -3.91 -22.82 31.41
CA ALA A 257 -3.30 -23.41 30.21
C ALA A 257 -3.44 -22.49 28.97
N LEU A 258 -4.55 -21.75 28.86
CA LEU A 258 -4.73 -20.69 27.86
C LEU A 258 -3.81 -19.48 28.12
N GLY A 259 -3.64 -19.09 29.39
CA GLY A 259 -2.72 -18.00 29.79
C GLY A 259 -1.24 -18.31 29.56
N ILE A 260 -0.81 -19.55 29.80
CA ILE A 260 0.59 -19.98 29.63
C ILE A 260 0.93 -20.22 28.14
N SER A 261 -0.04 -20.61 27.32
CA SER A 261 0.17 -20.74 25.86
C SER A 261 0.32 -19.37 25.17
N ALA A 262 -0.30 -18.32 25.72
CA ALA A 262 -0.14 -16.95 25.22
C ALA A 262 1.22 -16.32 25.60
N ALA A 263 1.80 -16.70 26.75
CA ALA A 263 3.10 -16.18 27.19
C ALA A 263 4.30 -16.79 26.43
N CYS A 264 4.13 -17.95 25.79
CA CYS A 264 5.19 -18.67 25.08
C CYS A 264 5.30 -18.34 23.58
N HIS A 265 4.41 -17.50 23.04
CA HIS A 265 4.52 -16.91 21.70
C HIS A 265 4.78 -15.41 21.80
N ALA A 266 5.95 -15.03 22.31
CA ALA A 266 6.53 -13.73 22.00
C ALA A 266 7.09 -13.75 20.58
N GLU A 267 6.21 -13.97 19.60
CA GLU A 267 6.50 -13.53 18.23
C GLU A 267 6.44 -12.01 18.25
N THR A 268 7.49 -11.38 17.72
CA THR A 268 7.44 -9.97 17.31
C THR A 268 6.19 -9.79 16.45
N TYR A 269 5.20 -9.08 16.98
CA TYR A 269 3.96 -8.81 16.25
C TYR A 269 4.34 -8.16 14.91
N PRO A 270 4.02 -8.79 13.75
CA PRO A 270 4.12 -8.09 12.48
C PRO A 270 3.26 -6.83 12.54
N ALA A 271 3.64 -5.80 11.76
CA ALA A 271 2.99 -4.49 11.75
C ALA A 271 1.46 -4.62 11.82
N PRO A 272 0.77 -3.80 12.64
CA PRO A 272 -0.67 -3.91 12.83
C PRO A 272 -1.40 -3.87 11.48
N VAL A 273 -2.43 -4.70 11.37
CA VAL A 273 -3.22 -5.05 10.16
C VAL A 273 -4.01 -3.85 9.56
N GLY A 274 -3.71 -2.63 10.04
CA GLY A 274 -4.38 -1.37 9.76
C GLY A 274 -5.69 -1.23 10.54
N PRO A 275 -6.23 -0.02 10.67
CA PRO A 275 -7.53 0.18 11.29
C PRO A 275 -8.65 -0.55 10.52
N SER A 276 -9.72 -0.86 11.23
CA SER A 276 -10.94 -1.46 10.69
C SER A 276 -11.97 -0.39 10.29
N GLN A 277 -12.94 -0.78 9.46
CA GLN A 277 -14.01 0.09 8.98
C GLN A 277 -15.29 -0.09 9.81
N SER A 278 -15.97 1.02 10.10
CA SER A 278 -17.26 1.05 10.81
C SER A 278 -18.43 0.63 9.91
N ASP A 279 -19.62 0.45 10.48
CA ASP A 279 -20.81 0.06 9.71
C ASP A 279 -21.29 1.18 8.78
N PHE A 280 -20.98 2.41 9.16
CA PHE A 280 -21.22 3.61 8.39
C PHE A 280 -20.12 3.89 7.35
N GLY A 281 -19.07 3.07 7.29
CA GLY A 281 -17.82 3.41 6.61
C GLY A 281 -16.92 4.31 7.44
N GLY A 282 -15.73 4.61 6.92
CA GLY A 282 -14.69 5.30 7.65
C GLY A 282 -14.09 4.43 8.77
N VAL A 283 -12.93 4.83 9.27
CA VAL A 283 -12.25 4.10 10.34
C VAL A 283 -13.02 4.21 11.66
N GLY A 284 -13.37 3.07 12.25
CA GLY A 284 -14.19 2.99 13.45
C GLY A 284 -14.35 1.58 14.03
N LEU A 285 -15.11 1.46 15.11
CA LEU A 285 -15.50 0.19 15.72
C LEU A 285 -16.67 -0.42 14.91
N LEU A 286 -17.87 -0.47 15.44
CA LEU A 286 -19.06 -0.95 14.74
C LEU A 286 -19.86 0.28 14.32
N GLN A 287 -20.74 0.79 15.18
CA GLN A 287 -21.53 1.99 14.92
C GLN A 287 -20.73 3.28 15.17
N THR A 288 -19.66 3.20 15.99
CA THR A 288 -18.94 4.38 16.50
C THR A 288 -17.60 4.63 15.79
N PRO A 289 -17.20 5.91 15.61
CA PRO A 289 -15.91 6.25 15.04
C PRO A 289 -14.77 6.06 16.06
N THR A 290 -13.54 5.94 15.57
CA THR A 290 -12.32 6.02 16.40
C THR A 290 -11.46 7.20 15.94
N ALA A 291 -10.46 7.57 16.74
CA ALA A 291 -9.52 8.61 16.35
C ALA A 291 -8.52 8.13 15.29
N ARG A 292 -8.46 6.83 15.01
CA ARG A 292 -7.52 6.21 14.08
C ARG A 292 -7.73 6.68 12.64
N MET A 293 -6.63 6.72 11.90
CA MET A 293 -6.57 7.06 10.48
C MET A 293 -5.95 5.89 9.73
N ALA A 294 -6.45 5.62 8.53
CA ALA A 294 -5.83 4.67 7.61
C ALA A 294 -4.53 5.26 7.02
N ARG A 295 -3.80 4.47 6.21
CA ARG A 295 -2.62 4.99 5.50
C ARG A 295 -3.05 6.00 4.44
N GLU A 296 -2.25 7.03 4.21
CA GLU A 296 -2.48 7.97 3.11
C GLU A 296 -2.65 7.21 1.77
N GLY A 297 -3.63 7.64 0.97
CA GLY A 297 -3.99 6.98 -0.28
C GLY A 297 -4.79 5.69 -0.12
N GLU A 298 -5.09 5.24 1.10
CA GLU A 298 -5.95 4.08 1.33
C GLU A 298 -7.40 4.39 0.92
N MET A 299 -7.99 3.47 0.16
CA MET A 299 -9.38 3.48 -0.23
C MET A 299 -10.03 2.16 0.19
N SER A 300 -11.22 2.24 0.77
CA SER A 300 -12.03 1.08 1.10
C SER A 300 -13.45 1.18 0.57
N LEU A 301 -13.96 0.07 0.04
CA LEU A 301 -15.36 -0.14 -0.31
C LEU A 301 -15.98 -1.08 0.71
N ASN A 302 -17.08 -0.67 1.33
CA ASN A 302 -17.73 -1.41 2.40
C ASN A 302 -19.17 -1.76 2.02
N TYR A 303 -19.57 -2.97 2.36
CA TYR A 303 -20.96 -3.42 2.40
C TYR A 303 -21.30 -3.88 3.82
N ARG A 304 -22.45 -3.46 4.33
CA ARG A 304 -23.00 -3.86 5.64
C ARG A 304 -24.50 -4.09 5.50
N ASP A 305 -25.01 -5.12 6.15
CA ASP A 305 -26.40 -5.57 6.01
C ASP A 305 -26.97 -6.03 7.35
N ASN A 306 -28.12 -5.48 7.71
CA ASN A 306 -29.00 -5.99 8.76
C ASN A 306 -30.48 -5.90 8.31
N ASP A 307 -31.41 -6.20 9.22
CA ASP A 307 -32.84 -6.24 8.92
C ASP A 307 -33.47 -4.85 8.66
N GLN A 308 -32.86 -3.76 9.13
CA GLN A 308 -33.35 -2.38 8.87
C GLN A 308 -32.62 -1.66 7.74
N TYR A 309 -31.33 -1.93 7.57
CA TYR A 309 -30.43 -1.11 6.76
C TYR A 309 -29.46 -1.95 5.93
N ARG A 310 -29.17 -1.46 4.73
CA ARG A 310 -27.93 -1.79 4.02
C ARG A 310 -27.11 -0.54 3.80
N TYR A 311 -25.84 -0.62 4.12
CA TYR A 311 -24.89 0.47 3.89
C TYR A 311 -23.89 0.05 2.81
N TYR A 312 -23.76 0.91 1.81
CA TYR A 312 -22.69 0.87 0.82
C TYR A 312 -21.84 2.11 1.04
N SER A 313 -20.57 1.97 1.39
CA SER A 313 -19.71 3.15 1.61
C SER A 313 -18.37 3.04 0.92
N ALA A 314 -17.86 4.18 0.49
CA ALA A 314 -16.53 4.35 -0.07
C ALA A 314 -15.79 5.35 0.81
N SER A 315 -14.70 4.91 1.45
CA SER A 315 -13.88 5.76 2.33
C SER A 315 -12.50 5.94 1.71
N VAL A 316 -11.98 7.17 1.77
CA VAL A 316 -10.66 7.52 1.23
C VAL A 316 -9.91 8.32 2.29
N GLN A 317 -8.69 7.89 2.57
CA GLN A 317 -7.72 8.64 3.38
C GLN A 317 -6.94 9.58 2.46
N LEU A 318 -7.51 10.77 2.20
CA LEU A 318 -6.96 11.75 1.27
C LEU A 318 -5.58 12.26 1.72
N PHE A 319 -5.44 12.55 3.02
CA PHE A 319 -4.19 12.97 3.65
C PHE A 319 -4.02 12.22 4.98
N PRO A 320 -2.82 12.18 5.58
CA PRO A 320 -2.58 11.51 6.87
C PRO A 320 -3.47 12.01 8.04
N TRP A 321 -4.10 13.17 7.88
CA TRP A 321 -4.97 13.83 8.86
C TRP A 321 -6.42 13.99 8.40
N LEU A 322 -6.77 13.65 7.14
CA LEU A 322 -8.10 13.82 6.56
C LEU A 322 -8.63 12.51 5.97
N GLU A 323 -9.72 12.01 6.55
CA GLU A 323 -10.52 10.91 6.02
C GLU A 323 -11.87 11.45 5.54
N THR A 324 -12.33 10.98 4.39
CA THR A 324 -13.65 11.30 3.85
C THR A 324 -14.38 10.02 3.46
N THR A 325 -15.68 9.95 3.71
CA THR A 325 -16.51 8.79 3.39
C THR A 325 -17.76 9.23 2.64
N LEU A 326 -18.04 8.58 1.52
CA LEU A 326 -19.33 8.64 0.84
C LEU A 326 -20.12 7.40 1.25
N ARG A 327 -21.38 7.57 1.65
CA ARG A 327 -22.25 6.46 2.01
C ARG A 327 -23.57 6.55 1.27
N TYR A 328 -24.04 5.41 0.83
CA TYR A 328 -25.37 5.19 0.32
C TYR A 328 -26.10 4.23 1.24
N THR A 329 -27.27 4.65 1.72
CA THR A 329 -28.05 3.88 2.69
C THR A 329 -29.35 3.41 2.05
N ASP A 330 -29.65 2.13 2.20
CA ASP A 330 -30.92 1.51 1.86
C ASP A 330 -31.72 1.24 3.14
N VAL A 331 -32.85 1.91 3.31
CA VAL A 331 -33.73 1.79 4.49
C VAL A 331 -34.84 0.80 4.17
N ARG A 332 -34.67 -0.43 4.65
CA ARG A 332 -35.50 -1.58 4.27
C ARG A 332 -36.94 -1.51 4.78
N THR A 333 -37.18 -0.70 5.81
CA THR A 333 -38.50 -0.54 6.45
C THR A 333 -39.34 0.59 5.84
N LYS A 334 -38.79 1.34 4.87
CA LYS A 334 -39.45 2.48 4.23
C LYS A 334 -39.51 2.30 2.72
N LYS A 335 -40.61 2.73 2.10
CA LYS A 335 -40.78 2.79 0.64
C LYS A 335 -40.03 3.99 0.07
N TYR A 336 -39.63 3.91 -1.20
CA TYR A 336 -38.88 4.97 -1.88
C TYR A 336 -39.56 6.35 -1.81
N SER A 337 -40.87 6.38 -1.95
CA SER A 337 -41.73 7.56 -1.84
C SER A 337 -42.94 7.25 -0.96
N SER A 338 -43.60 8.28 -0.44
CA SER A 338 -44.91 8.15 0.22
C SER A 338 -46.00 7.68 -0.75
N VAL A 339 -45.75 7.71 -2.05
CA VAL A 339 -46.65 7.21 -3.09
C VAL A 339 -46.31 5.74 -3.39
N GLU A 340 -47.15 4.82 -2.93
CA GLU A 340 -46.95 3.37 -3.06
C GLU A 340 -46.84 2.93 -4.53
N SER A 341 -47.71 3.47 -5.40
CA SER A 341 -47.72 3.15 -6.83
C SER A 341 -46.46 3.59 -7.58
N PHE A 342 -45.75 4.60 -7.06
CA PHE A 342 -44.47 5.04 -7.58
C PHE A 342 -43.31 4.18 -7.07
N SER A 343 -43.39 3.75 -5.82
CA SER A 343 -42.30 3.01 -5.16
C SER A 343 -42.22 1.55 -5.58
N GLY A 344 -43.36 0.89 -5.81
CA GLY A 344 -43.38 -0.56 -6.02
C GLY A 344 -42.64 -1.30 -4.89
N ASP A 345 -41.70 -2.17 -5.24
CA ASP A 345 -40.85 -2.89 -4.27
C ASP A 345 -39.57 -2.12 -3.87
N GLN A 346 -39.39 -0.89 -4.36
CA GLN A 346 -38.21 -0.08 -4.04
C GLN A 346 -38.28 0.50 -2.62
N THR A 347 -37.22 0.27 -1.87
CA THR A 347 -37.02 0.79 -0.52
C THR A 347 -36.35 2.17 -0.54
N TYR A 348 -36.53 2.97 0.52
CA TYR A 348 -36.03 4.34 0.62
C TYR A 348 -34.51 4.39 0.59
N LYS A 349 -33.97 5.38 -0.13
CA LYS A 349 -32.54 5.55 -0.31
C LYS A 349 -32.05 6.92 0.11
N ASP A 350 -30.90 6.94 0.76
CA ASP A 350 -30.26 8.14 1.26
C ASP A 350 -28.77 8.19 0.88
N LYS A 351 -28.21 9.41 0.83
CA LYS A 351 -26.81 9.69 0.49
C LYS A 351 -26.21 10.60 1.56
N ALA A 352 -25.07 10.19 2.09
CA ALA A 352 -24.35 10.92 3.12
C ALA A 352 -22.88 11.13 2.72
N PHE A 353 -22.30 12.22 3.22
CA PHE A 353 -20.87 12.52 3.12
C PHE A 353 -20.30 12.81 4.50
N ASP A 354 -19.31 12.04 4.92
CA ASP A 354 -18.69 12.16 6.24
C ASP A 354 -17.26 12.69 6.09
N VAL A 355 -16.81 13.46 7.08
CA VAL A 355 -15.45 14.00 7.17
C VAL A 355 -14.89 13.75 8.57
N LYS A 356 -13.64 13.30 8.65
CA LYS A 356 -12.92 13.13 9.91
C LYS A 356 -11.53 13.77 9.81
N LEU A 357 -11.21 14.61 10.79
CA LEU A 357 -9.98 15.36 10.91
C LEU A 357 -9.22 14.90 12.15
N ARG A 358 -7.98 14.42 11.96
CA ARG A 358 -7.08 14.11 13.07
C ARG A 358 -6.43 15.39 13.55
N LEU A 359 -6.60 15.71 14.83
CA LEU A 359 -6.05 16.91 15.44
C LEU A 359 -4.59 16.71 15.83
N TRP A 360 -4.25 15.56 16.41
CA TRP A 360 -2.86 15.19 16.73
C TRP A 360 -2.69 13.67 16.80
N GLU A 361 -1.45 13.21 16.66
CA GLU A 361 -1.08 11.80 16.71
C GLU A 361 -0.92 11.31 18.14
N GLU A 362 -1.08 10.01 18.33
CA GLU A 362 -0.74 9.36 19.58
C GLU A 362 0.74 9.54 19.89
N SER A 363 1.05 9.94 21.12
CA SER A 363 2.40 9.90 21.67
C SER A 363 2.46 8.95 22.86
N TYR A 364 3.61 8.81 23.51
CA TYR A 364 3.70 8.01 24.72
C TYR A 364 2.68 8.44 25.79
N TRP A 365 2.50 9.76 25.99
CA TRP A 365 1.65 10.32 27.04
C TRP A 365 0.24 10.71 26.58
N MET A 366 0.07 11.06 25.31
CA MET A 366 -1.19 11.58 24.78
C MET A 366 -1.87 10.59 23.85
N PRO A 367 -3.20 10.44 23.90
CA PRO A 367 -3.94 9.67 22.90
C PRO A 367 -3.97 10.43 21.57
N GLN A 368 -4.18 9.70 20.47
CA GLN A 368 -4.56 10.30 19.20
C GLN A 368 -5.96 10.89 19.34
N VAL A 369 -6.20 12.07 18.78
CA VAL A 369 -7.53 12.71 18.84
C VAL A 369 -7.99 13.14 17.46
N ALA A 370 -9.27 12.90 17.19
CA ALA A 370 -9.93 13.33 15.97
C ALA A 370 -11.28 14.00 16.28
N VAL A 371 -11.68 14.90 15.39
CA VAL A 371 -13.02 15.45 15.31
C VAL A 371 -13.62 15.02 13.98
N GLY A 372 -14.90 14.72 13.94
CA GLY A 372 -15.57 14.40 12.68
C GLY A 372 -17.04 14.77 12.69
N ALA A 373 -17.59 14.80 11.50
CA ALA A 373 -19.00 14.99 11.25
C ALA A 373 -19.46 13.98 10.18
N ARG A 374 -20.64 13.40 10.41
CA ARG A 374 -21.32 12.47 9.51
C ARG A 374 -22.47 13.18 8.83
N ASP A 375 -22.76 12.78 7.60
CA ASP A 375 -23.90 13.27 6.81
C ASP A 375 -23.88 14.80 6.55
N ILE A 376 -22.69 15.35 6.31
CA ILE A 376 -22.47 16.75 5.95
C ILE A 376 -23.03 17.00 4.54
N GLY A 377 -24.14 17.73 4.46
CA GLY A 377 -24.77 18.06 3.19
C GLY A 377 -25.65 16.96 2.59
N GLY A 378 -26.00 15.93 3.36
CA GLY A 378 -27.03 14.96 3.00
C GLY A 378 -28.43 15.38 3.45
N THR A 379 -29.28 14.42 3.80
CA THR A 379 -30.67 14.66 4.24
C THR A 379 -30.80 14.87 5.75
N GLY A 380 -29.73 14.60 6.50
CA GLY A 380 -29.67 14.75 7.95
C GLY A 380 -30.12 13.51 8.72
N LEU A 381 -30.37 12.38 8.05
CA LEU A 381 -30.86 11.14 8.70
C LEU A 381 -29.87 10.57 9.71
N PHE A 382 -28.57 10.68 9.41
CA PHE A 382 -27.48 10.15 10.24
C PHE A 382 -26.52 11.24 10.70
N ASP A 383 -27.01 12.48 10.74
CA ASP A 383 -26.25 13.66 11.09
C ASP A 383 -25.72 13.57 12.51
N ALA A 384 -24.40 13.69 12.66
CA ALA A 384 -23.72 13.54 13.93
C ALA A 384 -22.35 14.19 13.90
N GLU A 385 -22.01 14.92 14.95
CA GLU A 385 -20.65 15.41 15.20
C GLU A 385 -20.04 14.67 16.38
N TYR A 386 -18.72 14.54 16.39
CA TYR A 386 -18.02 13.86 17.48
C TYR A 386 -16.59 14.34 17.68
N ILE A 387 -16.12 14.17 18.91
CA ILE A 387 -14.70 14.25 19.28
C ILE A 387 -14.35 12.90 19.90
N VAL A 388 -13.26 12.28 19.45
CA VAL A 388 -12.86 10.95 19.90
C VAL A 388 -11.36 10.88 20.13
N ALA A 389 -10.97 10.17 21.18
CA ALA A 389 -9.58 9.88 21.54
C ALA A 389 -9.32 8.37 21.46
N SER A 390 -8.19 7.97 20.89
CA SER A 390 -7.76 6.56 20.82
C SER A 390 -6.33 6.35 21.36
N LYS A 391 -6.12 5.26 22.07
CA LYS A 391 -4.83 4.91 22.70
C LYS A 391 -4.56 3.41 22.58
N ALA A 392 -3.40 3.06 22.03
CA ALA A 392 -3.02 1.67 21.88
C ALA A 392 -2.22 1.21 23.12
N TRP A 393 -2.50 -0.01 23.58
CA TRP A 393 -1.76 -0.66 24.64
C TRP A 393 -1.59 -2.16 24.32
N GLY A 394 -0.43 -2.50 23.77
CA GLY A 394 -0.15 -3.85 23.29
C GLY A 394 -1.12 -4.24 22.16
N PRO A 395 -1.83 -5.38 22.26
CA PRO A 395 -2.79 -5.83 21.24
C PRO A 395 -4.16 -5.14 21.35
N PHE A 396 -4.35 -4.24 22.32
CA PHE A 396 -5.60 -3.53 22.54
C PHE A 396 -5.52 -2.10 22.00
N ASP A 397 -6.59 -1.63 21.38
CA ASP A 397 -6.77 -0.25 20.96
C ASP A 397 -8.06 0.30 21.57
N PHE A 398 -7.92 1.20 22.53
CA PHE A 398 -9.03 1.79 23.27
C PHE A 398 -9.48 3.07 22.60
N SER A 399 -10.79 3.30 22.54
CA SER A 399 -11.37 4.54 22.04
C SER A 399 -12.46 5.06 22.98
N LEU A 400 -12.46 6.37 23.23
CA LEU A 400 -13.47 7.06 24.02
C LEU A 400 -13.81 8.38 23.35
N GLY A 401 -15.08 8.64 23.13
CA GLY A 401 -15.56 9.83 22.46
C GLY A 401 -16.83 10.40 23.04
N LEU A 402 -17.09 11.64 22.64
CA LEU A 402 -18.30 12.39 22.92
C LEU A 402 -18.96 12.72 21.58
N GLY A 403 -20.24 12.37 21.44
CA GLY A 403 -21.00 12.54 20.20
C GLY A 403 -22.28 13.35 20.41
N TRP A 404 -22.69 14.03 19.35
CA TRP A 404 -23.94 14.79 19.20
C TRP A 404 -24.76 14.22 18.04
N GLY A 405 -25.98 14.72 17.84
CA GLY A 405 -26.88 14.24 16.79
C GLY A 405 -27.17 12.73 16.95
N TYR A 406 -27.09 11.97 15.86
CA TYR A 406 -27.40 10.53 15.82
C TYR A 406 -26.54 9.71 16.82
N LEU A 407 -25.29 10.10 17.07
CA LEU A 407 -24.43 9.44 18.08
C LEU A 407 -24.76 9.84 19.52
N GLY A 408 -25.44 10.97 19.73
CA GLY A 408 -25.66 11.62 21.02
C GLY A 408 -27.05 11.43 21.63
N THR A 409 -27.98 10.77 20.94
CA THR A 409 -29.41 10.79 21.27
C THR A 409 -29.77 10.27 22.66
N SER A 410 -28.93 9.42 23.29
CA SER A 410 -29.19 8.95 24.65
C SER A 410 -28.96 10.02 25.73
N GLY A 411 -28.27 11.12 25.41
CA GLY A 411 -28.13 12.27 26.29
C GLY A 411 -27.50 11.96 27.65
N ASN A 412 -26.62 10.95 27.73
CA ASN A 412 -26.11 10.44 29.00
C ASN A 412 -25.09 11.35 29.71
N VAL A 413 -24.69 12.44 29.06
CA VAL A 413 -23.80 13.46 29.60
C VAL A 413 -24.29 14.84 29.18
N SER A 414 -24.08 15.84 30.05
CA SER A 414 -24.39 17.23 29.72
C SER A 414 -23.50 17.72 28.57
N ASN A 415 -24.10 18.40 27.59
CA ASN A 415 -23.34 19.01 26.50
C ASN A 415 -22.39 20.10 27.09
N PRO A 416 -21.05 19.94 27.00
CA PRO A 416 -20.11 20.89 27.58
C PRO A 416 -20.26 22.30 26.99
N PHE A 417 -20.71 22.43 25.74
CA PHE A 417 -20.87 23.72 25.07
C PHE A 417 -22.08 24.52 25.55
N CYS A 418 -23.05 23.87 26.23
CA CYS A 418 -24.13 24.58 26.93
C CYS A 418 -23.59 25.58 27.95
N SER A 419 -22.50 25.23 28.64
CA SER A 419 -21.88 26.11 29.63
C SER A 419 -21.27 27.38 29.02
N TYR A 420 -20.94 27.33 27.73
CA TYR A 420 -20.40 28.46 26.98
C TYR A 420 -21.50 29.35 26.40
N SER A 421 -22.59 28.75 25.90
CA SER A 421 -23.75 29.46 25.36
C SER A 421 -24.97 28.54 25.29
N ASP A 422 -26.13 29.04 25.75
CA ASP A 422 -27.40 28.30 25.74
C ASP A 422 -27.84 27.85 24.34
N LYS A 423 -27.33 28.51 23.28
CA LYS A 423 -27.60 28.11 21.89
C LYS A 423 -27.23 26.66 21.64
N PHE A 424 -26.11 26.18 22.19
CA PHE A 424 -25.65 24.79 22.02
C PHE A 424 -26.54 23.74 22.71
N CYS A 425 -27.51 24.15 23.54
CA CYS A 425 -28.37 23.20 24.25
C CYS A 425 -29.53 22.68 23.43
N LEU A 426 -29.90 23.39 22.35
CA LEU A 426 -31.04 23.06 21.52
C LEU A 426 -30.54 22.77 20.11
N ARG A 427 -30.93 21.62 19.56
CA ARG A 427 -30.67 21.26 18.16
C ARG A 427 -31.99 21.22 17.41
N ASP A 428 -32.02 21.80 16.22
CA ASP A 428 -33.10 21.57 15.27
C ASP A 428 -32.90 20.18 14.64
N ASN A 429 -33.83 19.26 14.89
CA ASN A 429 -33.80 17.89 14.38
C ASN A 429 -34.69 17.71 13.13
N SER A 430 -35.05 18.81 12.44
CA SER A 430 -35.79 18.72 11.19
C SER A 430 -34.91 18.19 10.05
N TYR A 431 -35.47 17.29 9.25
CA TYR A 431 -34.79 16.78 8.05
C TYR A 431 -34.66 17.90 7.02
N LYS A 432 -33.45 18.12 6.51
CA LYS A 432 -33.16 19.16 5.52
C LYS A 432 -33.21 18.58 4.11
N GLU A 433 -33.38 19.45 3.11
CA GLU A 433 -33.28 19.03 1.71
C GLU A 433 -31.85 18.57 1.41
N ALA A 434 -31.72 17.43 0.71
CA ALA A 434 -30.43 16.88 0.31
C ALA A 434 -29.60 17.91 -0.46
N GLY A 435 -28.34 18.14 -0.05
CA GLY A 435 -27.44 19.11 -0.67
C GLY A 435 -27.37 20.47 0.02
N SER A 436 -28.14 20.69 1.09
CA SER A 436 -27.98 21.87 1.96
C SER A 436 -26.88 21.64 3.00
N VAL A 437 -25.82 22.45 2.97
CA VAL A 437 -24.76 22.42 4.00
C VAL A 437 -25.04 23.55 4.97
N ASP A 438 -25.42 23.20 6.19
CA ASP A 438 -25.68 24.17 7.25
C ASP A 438 -24.94 23.78 8.53
N GLY A 439 -23.92 24.58 8.88
CA GLY A 439 -23.07 24.35 10.05
C GLY A 439 -23.62 24.94 11.35
N SER A 440 -24.79 25.60 11.33
CA SER A 440 -25.32 26.28 12.52
C SER A 440 -25.69 25.34 13.66
N ASP A 441 -26.01 24.08 13.35
CA ASP A 441 -26.47 23.08 14.32
C ASP A 441 -25.35 22.17 14.86
N MET A 442 -24.11 22.35 14.38
CA MET A 442 -23.00 21.48 14.77
C MET A 442 -22.73 21.53 16.29
N PHE A 443 -22.58 20.37 16.93
CA PHE A 443 -22.33 20.25 18.38
C PHE A 443 -23.45 20.78 19.28
N HIS A 444 -24.67 20.93 18.75
CA HIS A 444 -25.85 21.35 19.49
C HIS A 444 -26.66 20.14 20.01
N GLY A 445 -27.45 20.36 21.05
CA GLY A 445 -28.40 19.38 21.57
C GLY A 445 -27.79 18.36 22.55
N PRO A 446 -28.48 17.23 22.78
CA PRO A 446 -28.02 16.16 23.67
C PRO A 446 -26.66 15.60 23.24
N ALA A 447 -25.79 15.35 24.22
CA ALA A 447 -24.49 14.72 24.01
C ALA A 447 -24.46 13.35 24.69
N SER A 448 -23.74 12.39 24.10
CA SER A 448 -23.53 11.08 24.71
C SER A 448 -22.09 10.63 24.60
N LEU A 449 -21.60 9.98 25.65
CA LEU A 449 -20.37 9.20 25.59
C LEU A 449 -20.59 7.97 24.72
N PHE A 450 -19.56 7.62 23.95
CA PHE A 450 -19.42 6.36 23.23
C PHE A 450 -17.97 5.90 23.31
N GLY A 451 -17.70 4.63 23.04
CA GLY A 451 -16.33 4.14 23.04
C GLY A 451 -16.25 2.63 22.98
N GLY A 452 -15.05 2.09 23.13
CA GLY A 452 -14.85 0.66 23.09
C GLY A 452 -13.39 0.26 22.96
N VAL A 453 -13.18 -1.02 22.67
CA VAL A 453 -11.88 -1.61 22.51
C VAL A 453 -11.87 -2.54 21.29
N GLU A 454 -10.86 -2.39 20.44
CA GLU A 454 -10.48 -3.38 19.46
C GLU A 454 -9.33 -4.22 20.02
N TYR A 455 -9.43 -5.54 19.91
CA TYR A 455 -8.41 -6.49 20.34
C TYR A 455 -7.91 -7.29 19.14
N GLN A 456 -6.62 -7.13 18.83
CA GLN A 456 -5.92 -7.98 17.87
C GLN A 456 -5.58 -9.31 18.53
N THR A 457 -6.25 -10.38 18.10
CA THR A 457 -5.95 -11.70 18.64
C THR A 457 -4.56 -12.18 18.16
N PRO A 458 -3.92 -13.13 18.88
CA PRO A 458 -2.69 -13.76 18.40
C PRO A 458 -2.84 -14.42 17.02
N TRP A 459 -4.06 -14.84 16.66
CA TRP A 459 -4.38 -15.24 15.30
C TRP A 459 -4.60 -13.99 14.44
N GLN A 460 -3.52 -13.52 13.79
CA GLN A 460 -3.47 -12.27 13.04
C GLN A 460 -4.70 -11.96 12.15
N PRO A 461 -5.30 -12.95 11.44
CA PRO A 461 -6.50 -12.71 10.65
C PRO A 461 -7.72 -12.25 11.45
N LEU A 462 -7.81 -12.55 12.75
CA LEU A 462 -8.98 -12.30 13.57
C LEU A 462 -8.78 -11.14 14.55
N ARG A 463 -9.71 -10.17 14.50
CA ARG A 463 -9.86 -9.09 15.48
C ARG A 463 -11.22 -9.16 16.14
N LEU A 464 -11.27 -8.80 17.41
CA LEU A 464 -12.50 -8.72 18.19
C LEU A 464 -12.77 -7.28 18.60
N LYS A 465 -14.04 -6.91 18.66
CA LYS A 465 -14.50 -5.57 19.03
C LYS A 465 -15.54 -5.66 20.13
N LEU A 466 -15.41 -4.76 21.09
CA LEU A 466 -16.45 -4.43 22.06
C LEU A 466 -16.69 -2.93 21.99
N GLU A 467 -17.93 -2.53 21.79
CA GLU A 467 -18.34 -1.13 21.63
C GLU A 467 -19.48 -0.82 22.59
N TYR A 468 -19.47 0.39 23.15
CA TYR A 468 -20.57 1.02 23.85
C TYR A 468 -21.05 2.22 23.04
N GLU A 469 -22.33 2.23 22.65
CA GLU A 469 -22.90 3.25 21.78
C GLU A 469 -23.76 4.28 22.52
N GLY A 470 -23.76 5.51 22.02
CA GLY A 470 -24.49 6.64 22.60
C GLY A 470 -25.90 6.85 22.05
N ASN A 471 -26.33 6.07 21.05
CA ASN A 471 -27.66 6.16 20.43
C ASN A 471 -28.73 5.37 21.20
N ASN A 472 -29.98 5.83 21.20
CA ASN A 472 -31.14 5.20 21.84
C ASN A 472 -32.20 4.66 20.84
N TYR A 473 -32.03 4.95 19.55
CA TYR A 473 -32.89 4.51 18.42
C TYR A 473 -34.40 4.80 18.55
N GLN A 474 -34.82 5.71 19.44
CA GLN A 474 -36.24 6.01 19.65
C GLN A 474 -36.86 6.81 18.49
N GLN A 475 -36.05 7.62 17.82
CA GLN A 475 -36.44 8.51 16.72
C GLN A 475 -35.75 8.12 15.41
N ASP A 476 -35.39 6.85 15.27
CA ASP A 476 -34.67 6.35 14.11
C ASP A 476 -35.57 6.36 12.85
N PHE A 477 -35.00 6.69 11.68
CA PHE A 477 -35.76 6.83 10.45
C PHE A 477 -36.36 5.50 9.96
N ALA A 478 -35.73 4.37 10.28
CA ALA A 478 -36.31 3.05 10.02
C ALA A 478 -37.54 2.74 10.90
N GLY A 479 -37.88 3.62 11.83
CA GLY A 479 -38.92 3.44 12.85
C GLY A 479 -38.30 3.27 14.23
N LYS A 480 -39.14 3.16 15.27
CA LYS A 480 -38.67 2.92 16.63
C LYS A 480 -38.02 1.53 16.72
N LEU A 481 -36.70 1.47 16.91
CA LEU A 481 -35.96 0.22 17.03
C LEU A 481 -35.83 -0.17 18.52
N GLU A 482 -36.04 -1.45 18.82
CA GLU A 482 -35.82 -1.98 20.17
C GLU A 482 -34.32 -2.13 20.42
N GLN A 483 -33.81 -1.57 21.52
CA GLN A 483 -32.43 -1.71 21.98
C GLN A 483 -32.44 -2.41 23.35
N LYS A 484 -31.97 -3.66 23.41
CA LYS A 484 -31.87 -4.46 24.64
C LYS A 484 -30.55 -4.23 25.39
N SER A 485 -29.51 -3.79 24.68
CA SER A 485 -28.18 -3.50 25.22
C SER A 485 -27.57 -2.33 24.47
N LYS A 486 -26.80 -1.48 25.18
CA LYS A 486 -25.93 -0.45 24.58
C LYS A 486 -24.55 -0.98 24.18
N PHE A 487 -24.26 -2.22 24.54
CA PHE A 487 -23.01 -2.88 24.18
C PHE A 487 -23.18 -3.71 22.92
N ASN A 488 -22.30 -3.46 21.96
CA ASN A 488 -22.19 -4.17 20.69
C ASN A 488 -20.89 -5.00 20.70
N VAL A 489 -20.94 -6.20 20.11
CA VAL A 489 -19.77 -7.08 19.98
C VAL A 489 -19.58 -7.47 18.52
N GLY A 490 -18.35 -7.57 18.06
CA GLY A 490 -18.07 -7.91 16.68
C GLY A 490 -16.74 -8.64 16.48
N ALA A 491 -16.66 -9.34 15.36
CA ALA A 491 -15.48 -10.03 14.90
C ALA A 491 -15.17 -9.63 13.45
N ILE A 492 -13.89 -9.41 13.16
CA ILE A 492 -13.40 -9.12 11.82
C ILE A 492 -12.38 -10.17 11.45
N TYR A 493 -12.61 -10.83 10.32
CA TYR A 493 -11.70 -11.81 9.74
C TYR A 493 -11.09 -11.27 8.44
N ARG A 494 -9.77 -11.06 8.44
CA ARG A 494 -8.97 -10.69 7.28
C ARG A 494 -8.76 -11.92 6.40
N VAL A 495 -9.52 -12.00 5.31
CA VAL A 495 -9.43 -13.11 4.35
C VAL A 495 -8.14 -13.04 3.55
N THR A 496 -7.73 -11.82 3.19
CA THR A 496 -6.52 -11.51 2.40
C THR A 496 -6.20 -10.03 2.60
N ASP A 497 -5.00 -9.58 2.24
CA ASP A 497 -4.53 -8.20 2.46
C ASP A 497 -5.48 -7.13 1.89
N TRP A 498 -6.33 -7.47 0.92
CA TRP A 498 -7.30 -6.58 0.29
C TRP A 498 -8.77 -6.81 0.70
N ALA A 499 -9.09 -7.78 1.57
CA ALA A 499 -10.48 -8.05 1.97
C ALA A 499 -10.67 -8.52 3.42
N ASP A 500 -11.70 -7.96 4.06
CA ASP A 500 -12.16 -8.33 5.41
C ASP A 500 -13.63 -8.76 5.36
N VAL A 501 -13.98 -9.75 6.18
CA VAL A 501 -15.36 -10.12 6.48
C VAL A 501 -15.64 -9.74 7.93
N ASN A 502 -16.83 -9.19 8.20
CA ASN A 502 -17.26 -8.78 9.53
C ASN A 502 -18.61 -9.40 9.90
N LEU A 503 -18.72 -9.74 11.18
CA LEU A 503 -19.93 -10.22 11.82
C LEU A 503 -20.05 -9.55 13.18
N SER A 504 -21.18 -8.90 13.44
CA SER A 504 -21.46 -8.22 14.70
C SER A 504 -22.85 -8.55 15.23
N TYR A 505 -22.98 -8.43 16.56
CA TYR A 505 -24.22 -8.49 17.29
C TYR A 505 -24.40 -7.17 18.03
N GLU A 506 -25.38 -6.40 17.58
CA GLU A 506 -25.62 -5.01 17.94
C GLU A 506 -26.98 -4.86 18.63
N ARG A 507 -27.09 -3.84 19.48
CA ARG A 507 -28.30 -3.49 20.25
C ARG A 507 -28.81 -4.61 21.17
N GLY A 508 -28.09 -5.72 21.30
CA GLY A 508 -28.50 -6.92 22.03
C GLY A 508 -29.64 -7.71 21.36
N ASN A 509 -29.93 -7.47 20.07
CA ASN A 509 -30.99 -8.17 19.34
C ASN A 509 -30.78 -8.24 17.80
N THR A 510 -29.81 -7.54 17.24
CA THR A 510 -29.60 -7.49 15.78
C THR A 510 -28.26 -8.08 15.38
N PHE A 511 -28.26 -8.94 14.37
CA PHE A 511 -27.03 -9.37 13.70
C PHE A 511 -26.74 -8.47 12.50
N MET A 512 -25.47 -8.14 12.31
CA MET A 512 -25.00 -7.46 11.12
C MET A 512 -23.85 -8.24 10.47
N PHE A 513 -23.92 -8.35 9.15
CA PHE A 513 -22.88 -8.94 8.33
C PHE A 513 -22.30 -7.88 7.40
N GLY A 514 -21.04 -8.03 7.03
CA GLY A 514 -20.48 -7.22 5.97
C GLY A 514 -19.13 -7.63 5.46
N VAL A 515 -18.72 -6.89 4.44
CA VAL A 515 -17.49 -7.09 3.68
C VAL A 515 -16.82 -5.73 3.49
N THR A 516 -15.51 -5.69 3.60
CA THR A 516 -14.70 -4.51 3.31
C THR A 516 -13.62 -4.91 2.32
N LEU A 517 -13.59 -4.25 1.16
CA LEU A 517 -12.52 -4.34 0.18
C LEU A 517 -11.61 -3.13 0.35
N ARG A 518 -10.30 -3.32 0.31
CA ARG A 518 -9.31 -2.26 0.54
C ARG A 518 -8.23 -2.26 -0.54
N THR A 519 -7.76 -1.08 -0.88
CA THR A 519 -6.59 -0.85 -1.72
C THR A 519 -5.86 0.40 -1.25
N ASN A 520 -4.63 0.61 -1.70
CA ASN A 520 -3.91 1.85 -1.46
C ASN A 520 -3.35 2.37 -2.79
N PHE A 521 -3.73 3.59 -3.16
CA PHE A 521 -3.34 4.22 -4.42
C PHE A 521 -1.84 4.50 -4.53
N ASN A 522 -1.13 4.60 -3.40
CA ASN A 522 0.32 4.72 -3.39
C ASN A 522 1.00 3.38 -3.73
N ASP A 523 0.41 2.27 -3.28
CA ASP A 523 0.93 0.92 -3.52
C ASP A 523 0.49 0.33 -4.89
N LEU A 524 -0.53 0.91 -5.53
CA LEU A 524 -1.09 0.45 -6.82
C LEU A 524 -0.10 0.69 -7.98
N ARG A 525 0.60 -0.38 -8.37
CA ARG A 525 1.47 -0.40 -9.55
C ARG A 525 0.80 -1.20 -10.68
N PRO A 526 0.88 -0.75 -11.94
CA PRO A 526 0.43 -1.57 -13.05
C PRO A 526 1.25 -2.86 -13.14
N ALA A 527 0.59 -4.01 -13.23
CA ALA A 527 1.23 -5.30 -13.43
C ALA A 527 1.58 -5.50 -14.92
N TYR A 528 2.48 -4.69 -15.46
CA TYR A 528 3.01 -4.90 -16.81
C TYR A 528 4.35 -5.65 -16.74
N HIS A 529 4.51 -6.70 -17.54
CA HIS A 529 5.81 -7.28 -17.82
C HIS A 529 6.62 -6.31 -18.68
N ASP A 530 7.46 -5.49 -18.04
CA ASP A 530 8.32 -4.54 -18.75
C ASP A 530 9.61 -5.21 -19.25
N ASN A 531 10.11 -4.72 -20.39
CA ASN A 531 11.41 -5.10 -20.91
C ASN A 531 12.50 -4.57 -19.97
N SER A 532 13.55 -5.37 -19.74
CA SER A 532 14.73 -4.89 -19.00
C SER A 532 15.34 -3.64 -19.67
N ARG A 533 15.89 -2.74 -18.85
CA ARG A 533 16.64 -1.59 -19.38
C ARG A 533 17.80 -2.09 -20.25
N PRO A 534 18.05 -1.50 -21.43
CA PRO A 534 19.17 -1.88 -22.27
C PRO A 534 20.48 -1.79 -21.50
N GLN A 535 21.31 -2.83 -21.63
CA GLN A 535 22.66 -2.83 -21.07
C GLN A 535 23.53 -1.86 -21.85
N TYR A 536 24.41 -1.14 -21.15
CA TYR A 536 25.39 -0.29 -21.80
C TYR A 536 26.53 -1.14 -22.35
N ARG A 537 26.63 -1.20 -23.68
CA ARG A 537 27.62 -1.96 -24.45
C ARG A 537 27.97 -1.14 -25.70
N PRO A 538 28.84 -0.12 -25.57
CA PRO A 538 29.14 0.80 -26.66
C PRO A 538 29.82 0.08 -27.83
N GLN A 539 29.32 0.34 -29.02
CA GLN A 539 29.83 -0.05 -30.34
C GLN A 539 30.08 1.24 -31.12
N PRO A 540 31.34 1.72 -31.15
CA PRO A 540 31.69 2.96 -31.83
C PRO A 540 31.26 2.94 -33.30
N GLN A 541 30.78 4.09 -33.79
CA GLN A 541 30.40 4.27 -35.19
C GLN A 541 31.09 5.50 -35.77
N ASP A 542 31.31 5.48 -37.08
CA ASP A 542 31.73 6.67 -37.82
C ASP A 542 30.70 7.80 -37.68
N ALA A 543 31.07 9.02 -38.05
CA ALA A 543 30.17 10.17 -38.02
C ALA A 543 28.92 10.00 -38.93
N ILE A 544 28.90 9.01 -39.82
CA ILE A 544 27.77 8.69 -40.71
C ILE A 544 26.85 7.66 -40.05
N LEU A 545 25.58 8.00 -39.93
CA LEU A 545 24.51 7.14 -39.43
C LEU A 545 24.28 5.94 -40.37
N GLN A 546 24.69 4.75 -39.94
CA GLN A 546 24.43 3.51 -40.66
C GLN A 546 22.95 3.10 -40.55
N HIS A 547 22.28 2.94 -41.70
CA HIS A 547 20.84 2.66 -41.76
C HIS A 547 20.40 1.45 -40.89
N SER A 548 21.13 0.33 -40.96
CA SER A 548 20.81 -0.90 -40.22
C SER A 548 20.85 -0.69 -38.70
N VAL A 549 21.78 0.14 -38.22
CA VAL A 549 21.95 0.40 -36.79
C VAL A 549 20.88 1.37 -36.30
N VAL A 550 20.65 2.46 -37.03
CA VAL A 550 19.60 3.41 -36.66
C VAL A 550 18.21 2.76 -36.69
N ALA A 551 17.95 1.85 -37.63
CA ALA A 551 16.70 1.07 -37.64
C ALA A 551 16.52 0.24 -36.36
N ASN A 552 17.59 -0.38 -35.84
CA ASN A 552 17.56 -1.10 -34.56
C ASN A 552 17.36 -0.14 -33.37
N GLN A 553 18.07 0.99 -33.35
CA GLN A 553 17.89 2.02 -32.32
C GLN A 553 16.46 2.56 -32.28
N LEU A 554 15.88 2.90 -33.43
CA LEU A 554 14.49 3.36 -33.54
C LEU A 554 13.50 2.30 -33.03
N THR A 555 13.74 1.02 -33.34
CA THR A 555 12.93 -0.10 -32.82
C THR A 555 13.03 -0.19 -31.29
N LEU A 556 14.24 -0.08 -30.72
CA LEU A 556 14.43 -0.06 -29.27
C LEU A 556 13.82 1.18 -28.61
N LEU A 557 13.90 2.35 -29.25
CA LEU A 557 13.25 3.57 -28.76
C LEU A 557 11.73 3.38 -28.68
N LYS A 558 11.13 2.74 -29.70
CA LYS A 558 9.70 2.44 -29.73
C LYS A 558 9.28 1.42 -28.68
N TYR A 559 9.88 0.23 -28.68
CA TYR A 559 9.39 -0.90 -27.87
C TYR A 559 10.04 -1.01 -26.47
N ASN A 560 11.25 -0.47 -26.28
CA ASN A 560 11.93 -0.47 -24.99
C ASN A 560 11.77 0.87 -24.26
N ALA A 561 12.16 1.99 -24.87
CA ALA A 561 12.03 3.32 -24.24
C ALA A 561 10.60 3.89 -24.26
N GLY A 562 9.70 3.31 -25.06
CA GLY A 562 8.28 3.70 -25.09
C GLY A 562 8.01 5.00 -25.84
N LEU A 563 8.90 5.41 -26.75
CA LEU A 563 8.72 6.58 -27.59
C LEU A 563 7.99 6.17 -28.87
N ALA A 564 6.73 6.55 -29.02
CA ALA A 564 5.99 6.40 -30.27
C ALA A 564 6.57 7.30 -31.35
N ASP A 565 6.57 6.79 -32.59
CA ASP A 565 7.08 7.43 -33.81
C ASP A 565 8.45 8.10 -33.62
N PRO A 566 9.45 7.35 -33.13
CA PRO A 566 10.73 7.93 -32.77
C PRO A 566 11.46 8.43 -34.02
N LYS A 567 12.22 9.52 -33.85
CA LYS A 567 13.12 10.08 -34.86
C LYS A 567 14.50 10.24 -34.26
N ILE A 568 15.54 9.93 -35.03
CA ILE A 568 16.94 10.19 -34.72
C ILE A 568 17.47 11.14 -35.79
N GLN A 569 18.00 12.29 -35.38
CA GLN A 569 18.53 13.33 -36.28
C GLN A 569 19.86 13.85 -35.74
N VAL A 570 20.81 14.15 -36.63
CA VAL A 570 22.12 14.74 -36.31
C VAL A 570 22.21 16.13 -36.94
N LYS A 571 22.74 17.08 -36.17
CA LYS A 571 23.12 18.42 -36.63
C LYS A 571 24.33 18.89 -35.83
N GLY A 572 25.48 19.03 -36.49
CA GLY A 572 26.74 19.36 -35.82
C GLY A 572 27.15 18.31 -34.79
N ASP A 573 27.45 18.73 -33.56
CA ASP A 573 27.87 17.85 -32.45
C ASP A 573 26.70 17.36 -31.57
N THR A 574 25.46 17.47 -32.07
CA THR A 574 24.25 17.17 -31.29
C THR A 574 23.40 16.10 -31.98
N LEU A 575 23.04 15.06 -31.22
CA LEU A 575 22.07 14.04 -31.59
C LEU A 575 20.71 14.38 -31.00
N TYR A 576 19.69 14.49 -31.85
CA TYR A 576 18.31 14.74 -31.49
C TYR A 576 17.51 13.44 -31.57
N VAL A 577 16.82 13.11 -30.48
CA VAL A 577 15.85 12.02 -30.41
C VAL A 577 14.49 12.63 -30.12
N THR A 578 13.50 12.41 -30.98
CA THR A 578 12.14 12.92 -30.74
C THR A 578 11.14 11.79 -30.72
N GLY A 579 10.12 11.85 -29.86
CA GLY A 579 9.03 10.88 -29.87
C GLY A 579 8.00 11.15 -28.77
N GLU A 580 6.83 10.53 -28.85
CA GLU A 580 5.78 10.67 -27.85
C GLU A 580 5.87 9.55 -26.80
N GLN A 581 5.99 9.91 -25.52
CA GLN A 581 6.09 8.91 -24.45
C GLN A 581 4.72 8.28 -24.18
N VAL A 582 4.57 7.00 -24.54
CA VAL A 582 3.29 6.26 -24.42
C VAL A 582 3.32 5.12 -23.41
N LYS A 583 4.51 4.71 -22.94
CA LYS A 583 4.68 3.51 -22.10
C LYS A 583 4.86 3.81 -20.63
N TYR A 584 5.62 4.87 -20.30
CA TYR A 584 6.00 5.20 -18.93
C TYR A 584 5.28 6.47 -18.45
N ARG A 585 4.54 6.36 -17.34
CA ARG A 585 3.89 7.51 -16.69
C ARG A 585 4.90 8.53 -16.17
N ASP A 586 6.04 8.07 -15.65
CA ASP A 586 7.21 8.92 -15.37
C ASP A 586 8.12 8.92 -16.59
N SER A 587 8.13 10.02 -17.34
CA SER A 587 8.87 10.07 -18.60
C SER A 587 10.39 10.00 -18.45
N ARG A 588 10.92 10.23 -17.23
CA ARG A 588 12.35 10.10 -16.94
C ARG A 588 12.85 8.69 -17.22
N GLU A 589 12.01 7.67 -16.99
CA GLU A 589 12.36 6.27 -17.31
C GLU A 589 12.58 6.09 -18.82
N GLY A 590 11.70 6.67 -19.64
CA GLY A 590 11.84 6.67 -21.09
C GLY A 590 13.10 7.39 -21.56
N ILE A 591 13.42 8.54 -20.97
CA ILE A 591 14.62 9.32 -21.28
C ILE A 591 15.90 8.55 -20.93
N VAL A 592 15.96 7.93 -19.74
CA VAL A 592 17.11 7.11 -19.32
C VAL A 592 17.34 5.95 -20.30
N ARG A 593 16.27 5.30 -20.76
CA ARG A 593 16.35 4.22 -21.75
C ARG A 593 16.78 4.75 -23.12
N ALA A 594 16.20 5.86 -23.58
CA ALA A 594 16.56 6.49 -24.84
C ALA A 594 18.05 6.84 -24.87
N ASN A 595 18.54 7.48 -23.81
CA ASN A 595 19.96 7.80 -23.61
C ASN A 595 20.83 6.54 -23.70
N ARG A 596 20.49 5.45 -23.03
CA ARG A 596 21.25 4.18 -23.11
C ARG A 596 21.25 3.57 -24.51
N ILE A 597 20.11 3.61 -25.20
CA ILE A 597 19.96 3.07 -26.56
C ILE A 597 20.86 3.83 -27.54
N VAL A 598 20.82 5.16 -27.51
CA VAL A 598 21.64 5.95 -28.43
C VAL A 598 23.13 5.97 -28.06
N MET A 599 23.45 5.86 -26.77
CA MET A 599 24.84 5.75 -26.30
C MET A 599 25.53 4.45 -26.70
N ASN A 600 24.77 3.37 -26.95
CA ASN A 600 25.35 2.10 -27.38
C ASN A 600 25.90 2.17 -28.81
N ASP A 601 25.33 2.99 -29.68
CA ASP A 601 25.76 3.12 -31.06
C ASP A 601 25.85 4.61 -31.42
N LEU A 602 26.57 5.38 -30.59
CA LEU A 602 26.69 6.83 -30.75
C LEU A 602 27.68 7.16 -31.87
N PRO A 603 27.30 7.99 -32.86
CA PRO A 603 28.21 8.44 -33.91
C PRO A 603 29.39 9.25 -33.36
N GLU A 604 30.55 9.15 -34.02
CA GLU A 604 31.71 9.96 -33.68
C GLU A 604 31.40 11.47 -33.79
N GLY A 605 31.94 12.26 -32.85
CA GLY A 605 31.81 13.72 -32.84
C GLY A 605 30.62 14.27 -32.06
N ILE A 606 29.69 13.43 -31.60
CA ILE A 606 28.54 13.86 -30.80
C ILE A 606 28.96 14.16 -29.35
N ARG A 607 28.63 15.36 -28.88
CA ARG A 607 28.88 15.84 -27.50
C ARG A 607 27.60 15.98 -26.70
N THR A 608 26.47 16.20 -27.37
CA THR A 608 25.18 16.48 -26.72
C THR A 608 24.09 15.55 -27.25
N ILE A 609 23.31 14.95 -26.35
CA ILE A 609 22.08 14.23 -26.69
C ILE A 609 20.88 15.06 -26.23
N ARG A 610 19.94 15.32 -27.13
CA ARG A 610 18.68 16.02 -26.85
C ARG A 610 17.51 15.09 -27.10
N VAL A 611 16.86 14.64 -26.03
CA VAL A 611 15.63 13.85 -26.11
C VAL A 611 14.43 14.78 -25.96
N THR A 612 13.69 15.01 -27.04
CA THR A 612 12.50 15.87 -27.08
C THR A 612 11.24 15.03 -27.02
N GLU A 613 10.44 15.23 -25.98
CA GLU A 613 9.16 14.55 -25.81
C GLU A 613 8.06 15.31 -26.54
N ASN A 614 7.28 14.60 -27.36
CA ASN A 614 6.15 15.14 -28.08
C ASN A 614 4.83 14.71 -27.43
N ARG A 615 3.79 15.52 -27.61
CA ARG A 615 2.40 15.15 -27.31
C ARG A 615 1.50 15.76 -28.38
N LEU A 616 0.63 14.94 -28.98
CA LEU A 616 -0.24 15.39 -30.08
C LEU A 616 0.53 16.10 -31.21
N ASN A 617 1.65 15.52 -31.65
CA ASN A 617 2.59 16.09 -32.64
C ASN A 617 3.29 17.40 -32.24
N LEU A 618 3.06 17.93 -31.04
CA LEU A 618 3.72 19.14 -30.59
C LEU A 618 4.86 18.82 -29.63
N PRO A 619 6.06 19.37 -29.85
CA PRO A 619 7.17 19.17 -28.93
C PRO A 619 6.86 19.91 -27.62
N GLN A 620 6.97 19.18 -26.51
CA GLN A 620 6.63 19.69 -25.18
C GLN A 620 7.87 20.19 -24.46
N VAL A 621 8.93 19.40 -24.50
CA VAL A 621 10.10 19.61 -23.65
C VAL A 621 11.29 18.78 -24.09
N THR A 622 12.48 19.33 -23.93
CA THR A 622 13.74 18.65 -24.28
C THR A 622 14.57 18.39 -23.05
N THR A 623 15.09 17.17 -22.94
CA THR A 623 16.13 16.83 -21.97
C THR A 623 17.47 16.82 -22.68
N GLU A 624 18.32 17.79 -22.33
CA GLU A 624 19.68 17.91 -22.82
C GLU A 624 20.62 17.14 -21.88
N THR A 625 21.43 16.25 -22.45
CA THR A 625 22.38 15.41 -21.71
C THR A 625 23.76 15.52 -22.33
N ASP A 626 24.77 15.83 -21.51
CA ASP A 626 26.17 15.80 -21.92
C ASP A 626 26.65 14.34 -22.07
N VAL A 627 27.23 14.02 -23.23
CA VAL A 627 27.66 12.66 -23.58
C VAL A 627 28.79 12.18 -22.68
N ALA A 628 29.77 13.04 -22.35
CA ALA A 628 30.92 12.65 -21.54
C ALA A 628 30.50 12.33 -20.10
N SER A 629 29.62 13.15 -19.53
CA SER A 629 29.02 12.92 -18.22
C SER A 629 28.19 11.65 -18.20
N LEU A 630 27.33 11.44 -19.20
CA LEU A 630 26.50 10.23 -19.30
C LEU A 630 27.35 8.98 -19.45
N LYS A 631 28.42 9.03 -20.26
CA LYS A 631 29.38 7.93 -20.41
C LYS A 631 29.98 7.52 -19.07
N ARG A 632 30.49 8.47 -18.27
CA ARG A 632 31.03 8.18 -16.93
C ARG A 632 30.04 7.45 -16.03
N HIS A 633 28.78 7.89 -16.03
CA HIS A 633 27.71 7.27 -15.24
C HIS A 633 27.38 5.85 -15.71
N LEU A 634 27.39 5.61 -17.02
CA LEU A 634 27.08 4.31 -17.60
C LEU A 634 28.23 3.30 -17.43
N GLU A 635 29.49 3.75 -17.49
CA GLU A 635 30.68 2.93 -17.23
C GLU A 635 30.89 2.65 -15.73
N GLY A 636 30.37 3.53 -14.88
CA GLY A 636 30.38 3.39 -13.42
C GLY A 636 31.54 4.12 -12.75
N GLU A 637 31.21 5.05 -11.87
CA GLU A 637 32.18 5.86 -11.14
C GLU A 637 32.70 5.16 -9.87
N PRO A 638 33.88 5.54 -9.35
CA PRO A 638 34.32 5.07 -8.05
C PRO A 638 33.31 5.42 -6.97
N LEU A 639 32.97 4.43 -6.13
CA LEU A 639 32.09 4.62 -4.98
C LEU A 639 32.61 5.78 -4.11
N GLY A 640 31.75 6.74 -3.81
CA GLY A 640 32.08 7.95 -3.04
C GLY A 640 32.72 9.09 -3.85
N HIS A 641 32.86 8.92 -5.16
CA HIS A 641 33.31 9.94 -6.12
C HIS A 641 32.32 10.10 -7.27
N GLU A 642 31.04 9.82 -7.04
CA GLU A 642 29.98 10.00 -8.01
C GLU A 642 29.87 11.48 -8.39
N THR A 643 29.87 11.78 -9.68
CA THR A 643 29.61 13.13 -10.18
C THR A 643 28.12 13.27 -10.50
N PRO A 644 27.51 14.45 -10.36
CA PRO A 644 26.13 14.64 -10.81
C PRO A 644 26.06 14.53 -12.34
N LEU A 645 25.05 13.83 -12.85
CA LEU A 645 24.80 13.75 -14.29
C LEU A 645 24.52 15.16 -14.83
N ALA A 646 25.35 15.63 -15.76
CA ALA A 646 25.13 16.88 -16.47
C ALA A 646 23.96 16.74 -17.46
N GLN A 647 22.75 16.83 -16.90
CA GLN A 647 21.49 16.73 -17.61
C GLN A 647 20.55 17.85 -17.13
N LYS A 648 19.86 18.50 -18.07
CA LYS A 648 18.91 19.57 -17.76
C LYS A 648 17.69 19.50 -18.66
N ARG A 649 16.55 19.93 -18.13
CA ARG A 649 15.28 20.05 -18.86
C ARG A 649 15.13 21.48 -19.36
N VAL A 650 14.90 21.66 -20.65
CA VAL A 650 14.81 22.95 -21.33
C VAL A 650 13.56 23.01 -22.20
N GLU A 651 13.22 24.22 -22.67
CA GLU A 651 12.17 24.43 -23.68
C GLU A 651 12.37 23.50 -24.89
N PRO A 652 11.29 23.09 -25.59
CA PRO A 652 11.39 22.14 -26.69
C PRO A 652 12.31 22.64 -27.80
N ILE A 653 13.33 21.84 -28.12
CA ILE A 653 14.28 22.08 -29.21
C ILE A 653 14.11 20.96 -30.24
N VAL A 654 13.70 21.34 -31.45
CA VAL A 654 13.64 20.47 -32.62
C VAL A 654 14.50 21.13 -33.71
N PRO A 655 15.37 20.37 -34.40
CA PRO A 655 16.26 20.97 -35.39
C PRO A 655 15.48 21.43 -36.64
N GLU A 656 15.62 22.70 -37.03
CA GLU A 656 14.99 23.25 -38.25
C GLU A 656 15.47 22.57 -39.55
N SER A 657 16.70 22.06 -39.53
CA SER A 657 17.33 21.34 -40.63
C SER A 657 18.11 20.16 -40.09
N THR A 658 18.26 19.10 -40.87
CA THR A 658 18.94 17.86 -40.47
C THR A 658 20.04 17.52 -41.45
N GLU A 659 21.23 17.19 -40.97
CA GLU A 659 22.34 16.72 -41.81
C GLU A 659 22.16 15.23 -42.13
N GLN A 660 21.79 14.45 -41.11
CA GLN A 660 21.49 13.03 -41.23
C GLN A 660 20.33 12.68 -40.31
N GLY A 661 19.37 11.88 -40.76
CA GLY A 661 18.28 11.47 -39.88
C GLY A 661 17.41 10.38 -40.45
N TRP A 662 16.87 9.57 -39.55
CA TRP A 662 15.96 8.48 -39.83
C TRP A 662 14.81 8.50 -38.83
N TYR A 663 13.67 7.97 -39.24
CA TYR A 663 12.49 7.96 -38.39
C TYR A 663 11.64 6.73 -38.70
N ILE A 664 10.80 6.34 -37.75
CA ILE A 664 9.66 5.45 -38.00
C ILE A 664 8.49 6.34 -38.38
N ASP A 665 7.89 6.08 -39.54
CA ASP A 665 6.73 6.83 -40.01
C ASP A 665 5.60 6.80 -38.98
N LYS A 666 5.06 7.99 -38.68
CA LYS A 666 3.87 8.13 -37.85
C LYS A 666 2.66 7.64 -38.63
N SER A 667 1.89 6.73 -38.05
CA SER A 667 0.59 6.39 -38.60
C SER A 667 -0.31 7.62 -38.54
N ARG A 668 -0.85 8.03 -39.69
CA ARG A 668 -1.84 9.12 -39.77
C ARG A 668 -3.23 8.65 -39.37
N VAL A 669 -3.45 7.34 -39.31
CA VAL A 669 -4.73 6.75 -38.95
C VAL A 669 -4.54 5.84 -37.75
N ASP A 670 -5.35 6.03 -36.73
CA ASP A 670 -5.41 5.16 -35.56
C ASP A 670 -6.85 4.72 -35.32
N PHE A 671 -7.01 3.48 -34.86
CA PHE A 671 -8.32 2.92 -34.53
C PHE A 671 -8.22 2.15 -33.23
N HIS A 672 -9.16 2.40 -32.32
CA HIS A 672 -9.26 1.66 -31.07
C HIS A 672 -10.70 1.29 -30.76
N LEU A 673 -10.85 0.19 -30.03
CA LEU A 673 -12.13 -0.35 -29.58
C LEU A 673 -12.09 -0.44 -28.06
N ASP A 674 -12.94 0.33 -27.40
CA ASP A 674 -13.00 0.42 -25.95
C ASP A 674 -14.29 -0.21 -25.42
N PRO A 675 -14.24 -1.11 -24.42
CA PRO A 675 -15.43 -1.46 -23.67
C PRO A 675 -15.84 -0.26 -22.82
N VAL A 676 -17.12 0.11 -22.89
CA VAL A 676 -17.66 1.26 -22.17
C VAL A 676 -18.79 0.79 -21.27
N LEU A 677 -18.76 1.25 -20.01
CA LEU A 677 -19.76 0.97 -19.01
C LEU A 677 -20.27 2.28 -18.42
N ASN A 678 -21.42 2.74 -18.91
CA ASN A 678 -22.16 3.86 -18.32
C ASN A 678 -22.98 3.33 -17.14
N GLN A 679 -22.94 4.01 -16.00
CA GLN A 679 -23.64 3.59 -14.79
C GLN A 679 -24.35 4.76 -14.13
N SER A 680 -25.49 4.49 -13.52
CA SER A 680 -26.16 5.41 -12.60
C SER A 680 -26.66 4.64 -11.38
N VAL A 681 -26.41 5.18 -10.20
CA VAL A 681 -26.77 4.55 -8.92
C VAL A 681 -27.78 5.44 -8.18
N GLY A 682 -28.84 4.81 -7.68
CA GLY A 682 -29.85 5.44 -6.84
C GLY A 682 -31.01 6.10 -7.56
N GLY A 683 -31.39 5.55 -8.72
CA GLY A 683 -32.61 5.96 -9.41
C GLY A 683 -33.88 5.45 -8.71
N PRO A 684 -35.02 6.16 -8.86
CA PRO A 684 -36.31 5.72 -8.35
C PRO A 684 -36.76 4.39 -8.92
N GLU A 685 -36.51 4.14 -10.20
CA GLU A 685 -37.01 2.96 -10.90
C GLU A 685 -36.13 1.73 -10.69
N ASN A 686 -34.82 1.92 -10.55
CA ASN A 686 -33.89 0.86 -10.23
C ASN A 686 -32.67 1.43 -9.50
N PHE A 687 -32.19 0.71 -8.49
CA PHE A 687 -31.04 1.13 -7.70
C PHE A 687 -29.77 1.21 -8.55
N TYR A 688 -29.60 0.33 -9.53
CA TYR A 688 -28.45 0.31 -10.42
C TYR A 688 -28.89 0.24 -11.89
N MET A 689 -28.64 1.33 -12.60
CA MET A 689 -28.79 1.42 -14.05
C MET A 689 -27.42 1.28 -14.71
N TYR A 690 -27.34 0.54 -15.80
CA TYR A 690 -26.11 0.33 -16.56
C TYR A 690 -26.37 0.25 -18.07
N GLN A 691 -25.36 0.64 -18.84
CA GLN A 691 -25.26 0.40 -20.28
C GLN A 691 -23.82 -0.03 -20.56
N LEU A 692 -23.69 -1.31 -20.93
CA LEU A 692 -22.47 -1.91 -21.40
C LEU A 692 -22.47 -1.89 -22.92
N GLY A 693 -21.42 -1.35 -23.51
CA GLY A 693 -21.24 -1.32 -24.96
C GLY A 693 -19.78 -1.30 -25.36
N VAL A 694 -19.56 -1.15 -26.66
CA VAL A 694 -18.23 -0.98 -27.26
C VAL A 694 -18.21 0.32 -28.03
N MET A 695 -17.19 1.13 -27.79
CA MET A 695 -16.94 2.35 -28.53
C MET A 695 -15.82 2.10 -29.54
N GLY A 696 -16.13 2.24 -30.82
CA GLY A 696 -15.14 2.28 -31.89
C GLY A 696 -14.77 3.70 -32.20
N THR A 697 -13.48 4.03 -32.06
CA THR A 697 -12.94 5.36 -32.35
C THR A 697 -11.95 5.27 -33.50
N ALA A 698 -12.02 6.26 -34.38
CA ALA A 698 -11.12 6.46 -35.50
C ALA A 698 -10.52 7.86 -35.44
N ASP A 699 -9.20 7.93 -35.42
CA ASP A 699 -8.43 9.16 -35.44
C ASP A 699 -7.69 9.30 -36.77
N LEU A 700 -7.83 10.45 -37.42
CA LEU A 700 -7.17 10.78 -38.68
C LEU A 700 -6.44 12.11 -38.56
N TRP A 701 -5.11 12.06 -38.58
CA TRP A 701 -4.26 13.24 -38.76
C TRP A 701 -4.25 13.66 -40.23
N VAL A 702 -5.07 14.65 -40.58
CA VAL A 702 -5.15 15.22 -41.93
C VAL A 702 -3.87 16.00 -42.26
N THR A 703 -3.34 16.73 -41.27
CA THR A 703 -2.02 17.38 -41.28
C THR A 703 -1.35 17.14 -39.93
N ASP A 704 -0.09 17.56 -39.74
CA ASP A 704 0.57 17.45 -38.42
C ASP A 704 -0.12 18.27 -37.31
N HIS A 705 -1.00 19.20 -37.70
CA HIS A 705 -1.70 20.13 -36.81
C HIS A 705 -3.21 19.87 -36.76
N LEU A 706 -3.79 19.09 -37.69
CA LEU A 706 -5.23 18.87 -37.80
C LEU A 706 -5.58 17.39 -37.57
N LEU A 707 -6.21 17.10 -36.43
CA LEU A 707 -6.73 15.78 -36.06
C LEU A 707 -8.24 15.73 -36.18
N THR A 708 -8.76 14.81 -36.97
CA THR A 708 -10.19 14.51 -37.04
C THR A 708 -10.46 13.21 -36.29
N THR A 709 -11.32 13.27 -35.28
CA THR A 709 -11.71 12.12 -34.44
C THR A 709 -13.19 11.83 -34.65
N GLY A 710 -13.52 10.57 -34.92
CA GLY A 710 -14.89 10.06 -34.94
C GLY A 710 -15.04 8.88 -33.99
N SER A 711 -16.12 8.83 -33.22
CA SER A 711 -16.42 7.68 -32.36
C SER A 711 -17.88 7.25 -32.49
N VAL A 712 -18.09 5.95 -32.59
CA VAL A 712 -19.40 5.29 -32.64
C VAL A 712 -19.51 4.35 -31.45
N PHE A 713 -20.57 4.50 -30.68
CA PHE A 713 -20.90 3.59 -29.60
C PHE A 713 -21.92 2.56 -30.08
N ALA A 714 -21.69 1.30 -29.75
CA ALA A 714 -22.63 0.20 -29.95
C ALA A 714 -22.98 -0.43 -28.60
N ASN A 715 -24.25 -0.42 -28.25
CA ASN A 715 -24.80 -1.03 -27.06
C ASN A 715 -24.77 -2.57 -27.17
N ILE A 716 -24.35 -3.24 -26.10
CA ILE A 716 -24.39 -4.70 -25.98
C ILE A 716 -25.53 -5.11 -25.04
N ALA A 717 -25.58 -4.48 -23.86
CA ALA A 717 -26.56 -4.80 -22.83
C ALA A 717 -26.82 -3.57 -21.96
N ASN A 718 -28.09 -3.29 -21.71
CA ASN A 718 -28.48 -2.22 -20.81
C ASN A 718 -29.78 -2.55 -20.09
N ASN A 719 -30.09 -1.78 -19.05
CA ASN A 719 -31.38 -1.86 -18.34
C ASN A 719 -32.07 -0.48 -18.25
N TYR A 720 -31.78 0.41 -19.21
CA TYR A 720 -32.37 1.75 -19.29
C TYR A 720 -33.82 1.75 -19.79
N ASP A 721 -34.31 0.61 -20.27
CA ASP A 721 -35.73 0.35 -20.54
C ASP A 721 -36.60 0.54 -19.29
N LYS A 722 -36.02 0.33 -18.10
CA LYS A 722 -36.66 0.53 -16.80
C LYS A 722 -36.83 2.01 -16.40
N PHE A 723 -36.25 2.95 -17.15
CA PHE A 723 -36.35 4.38 -16.84
C PHE A 723 -37.75 4.91 -17.18
N ASN A 724 -38.61 5.08 -16.18
CA ASN A 724 -40.03 5.40 -16.37
C ASN A 724 -40.32 6.91 -16.36
N TYR A 725 -39.41 7.74 -15.84
CA TYR A 725 -39.56 9.19 -15.83
C TYR A 725 -39.29 9.82 -17.21
N THR A 726 -40.31 9.88 -18.08
CA THR A 726 -40.19 10.49 -19.42
C THR A 726 -40.53 11.97 -19.43
N ASN A 727 -41.59 12.38 -18.73
CA ASN A 727 -42.02 13.77 -18.62
C ASN A 727 -42.21 14.17 -17.15
N PRO A 728 -41.80 15.39 -16.74
CA PRO A 728 -42.31 15.95 -15.50
C PRO A 728 -43.85 15.94 -15.54
N PRO A 729 -44.52 15.65 -14.42
CA PRO A 729 -45.96 15.72 -14.36
C PRO A 729 -46.42 17.15 -14.68
N LYS A 730 -47.65 17.30 -15.20
CA LYS A 730 -48.15 18.58 -15.76
C LYS A 730 -48.17 19.74 -14.76
N ASP A 731 -48.05 19.43 -13.47
CA ASP A 731 -48.01 20.31 -12.31
C ASP A 731 -46.59 20.66 -11.83
N SER A 732 -45.53 20.12 -12.46
CA SER A 732 -44.15 20.47 -12.14
C SER A 732 -43.76 21.82 -12.76
N HIS A 733 -43.59 22.83 -11.90
CA HIS A 733 -43.04 24.14 -12.27
C HIS A 733 -41.50 24.17 -12.39
N LEU A 734 -40.83 23.07 -12.07
CA LEU A 734 -39.37 22.98 -12.18
C LEU A 734 -38.95 22.86 -13.64
N PRO A 735 -38.01 23.70 -14.13
CA PRO A 735 -37.47 23.55 -15.48
C PRO A 735 -36.79 22.19 -15.60
N ARG A 736 -36.93 21.55 -16.77
CA ARG A 736 -36.22 20.30 -17.07
C ARG A 736 -34.71 20.55 -17.07
N VAL A 737 -34.00 20.01 -16.08
CA VAL A 737 -32.53 20.05 -16.05
C VAL A 737 -32.02 18.62 -16.27
N ARG A 738 -31.41 18.35 -17.44
CA ARG A 738 -30.72 17.09 -17.81
C ARG A 738 -31.59 15.81 -17.93
N THR A 739 -32.82 15.91 -18.42
CA THR A 739 -33.78 14.77 -18.40
C THR A 739 -34.06 14.07 -19.75
N HIS A 740 -33.42 14.43 -20.86
CA HIS A 740 -33.57 13.69 -22.13
C HIS A 740 -32.72 12.40 -22.18
N VAL A 741 -32.14 11.96 -21.06
CA VAL A 741 -31.21 10.82 -21.03
C VAL A 741 -31.83 9.55 -21.63
N ARG A 742 -33.14 9.30 -21.43
CA ARG A 742 -33.85 8.16 -22.02
C ARG A 742 -33.88 8.21 -23.55
N GLU A 743 -34.13 9.38 -24.13
CA GLU A 743 -34.19 9.56 -25.59
C GLU A 743 -32.81 9.31 -26.24
N TYR A 744 -31.72 9.55 -25.51
CA TYR A 744 -30.36 9.27 -25.99
C TYR A 744 -29.93 7.81 -25.82
N VAL A 745 -30.32 7.15 -24.72
CA VAL A 745 -29.94 5.75 -24.44
C VAL A 745 -30.84 4.71 -25.13
N GLN A 746 -31.93 5.14 -25.79
CA GLN A 746 -32.78 4.28 -26.61
C GLN A 746 -32.08 3.78 -27.89
N ASN A 747 -31.08 4.50 -28.38
CA ASN A 747 -30.36 4.09 -29.58
C ASN A 747 -29.34 3.01 -29.24
N ASP A 748 -29.47 1.84 -29.87
CA ASP A 748 -28.48 0.77 -29.74
C ASP A 748 -27.15 1.13 -30.40
N VAL A 749 -27.13 2.04 -31.38
CA VAL A 749 -25.92 2.54 -32.01
C VAL A 749 -26.04 4.04 -32.23
N TYR A 750 -25.03 4.81 -31.81
CA TYR A 750 -25.01 6.26 -32.02
C TYR A 750 -23.59 6.80 -32.21
N VAL A 751 -23.49 7.93 -32.92
CA VAL A 751 -22.23 8.70 -33.02
C VAL A 751 -22.04 9.42 -31.69
N ASN A 752 -21.01 9.03 -30.95
CA ASN A 752 -20.69 9.63 -29.66
C ASN A 752 -19.92 10.95 -29.83
N ASN A 753 -19.08 11.03 -30.87
CA ASN A 753 -18.33 12.23 -31.19
C ASN A 753 -17.93 12.27 -32.67
N LEU A 754 -17.97 13.45 -33.27
CA LEU A 754 -17.31 13.75 -34.54
C LEU A 754 -16.72 15.16 -34.45
N GLN A 755 -15.39 15.27 -34.44
CA GLN A 755 -14.72 16.54 -34.20
C GLN A 755 -13.46 16.68 -35.05
N ALA A 756 -13.13 17.92 -35.43
CA ALA A 756 -11.86 18.29 -36.02
C ALA A 756 -11.14 19.25 -35.08
N ASN A 757 -9.90 18.92 -34.71
CA ASN A 757 -9.09 19.63 -33.73
C ASN A 757 -7.83 20.16 -34.41
N TYR A 758 -7.62 21.48 -34.34
CA TYR A 758 -6.40 22.12 -34.80
C TYR A 758 -5.50 22.46 -33.60
N PHE A 759 -4.25 22.02 -33.66
CA PHE A 759 -3.23 22.17 -32.63
C PHE A 759 -2.08 23.00 -33.17
N GLN A 760 -1.73 24.11 -32.52
CA GLN A 760 -0.58 24.93 -32.90
C GLN A 760 0.08 25.57 -31.68
N TYR A 761 1.39 25.77 -31.78
CA TYR A 761 2.19 26.51 -30.82
C TYR A 761 2.05 28.02 -31.08
N PHE A 762 1.74 28.80 -30.05
CA PHE A 762 1.60 30.25 -30.16
C PHE A 762 2.37 30.93 -29.01
N TRP A 763 3.57 31.43 -29.32
CA TRP A 763 4.53 31.93 -28.32
C TRP A 763 4.86 30.85 -27.28
N GLN A 764 4.75 31.11 -25.98
CA GLN A 764 4.94 30.11 -24.91
C GLN A 764 3.65 29.35 -24.54
N TRP A 765 2.60 29.46 -25.35
CA TRP A 765 1.26 28.93 -25.06
C TRP A 765 0.79 27.95 -26.13
N PHE A 766 0.03 26.94 -25.71
CA PHE A 766 -0.67 26.03 -26.62
C PHE A 766 -2.05 26.58 -26.97
N LEU A 767 -2.37 26.66 -28.26
CA LEU A 767 -3.73 26.92 -28.73
C LEU A 767 -4.36 25.63 -29.24
N TRP A 768 -5.57 25.35 -28.76
CA TRP A 768 -6.44 24.29 -29.24
C TRP A 768 -7.74 24.92 -29.73
N ALA A 769 -8.08 24.67 -30.99
CA ALA A 769 -9.35 25.04 -31.58
C ALA A 769 -10.03 23.78 -32.11
N GLY A 770 -11.19 23.43 -31.53
CA GLY A 770 -11.98 22.28 -31.94
C GLY A 770 -13.29 22.72 -32.58
N LEU A 771 -13.62 22.18 -33.76
CA LEU A 771 -14.96 22.22 -34.32
C LEU A 771 -15.62 20.87 -34.06
N ARG A 772 -16.72 20.86 -33.30
CA ARG A 772 -17.45 19.63 -32.94
C ARG A 772 -18.79 19.59 -33.67
N TRP A 773 -19.02 18.53 -34.43
CA TRP A 773 -20.33 18.22 -34.99
C TRP A 773 -21.07 17.33 -34.00
N LEU A 774 -22.19 17.84 -33.51
CA LEU A 774 -23.07 17.18 -32.56
C LEU A 774 -24.28 16.68 -33.35
N SER A 775 -24.46 15.36 -33.46
CA SER A 775 -25.70 14.79 -33.97
C SER A 775 -26.73 14.75 -32.83
N GLY A 776 -27.71 15.65 -32.87
CA GLY A 776 -28.83 15.71 -31.93
C GLY A 776 -28.65 16.74 -30.80
N ASP A 777 -29.76 17.34 -30.37
CA ASP A 777 -29.86 18.48 -29.44
C ASP A 777 -29.10 18.30 -28.11
N HIS A 778 -27.79 18.46 -28.13
CA HIS A 778 -26.96 18.53 -26.94
C HIS A 778 -27.08 19.91 -26.32
N VAL A 779 -28.01 20.08 -25.39
CA VAL A 779 -27.99 21.22 -24.46
C VAL A 779 -26.76 21.08 -23.56
N LEU A 780 -25.75 21.89 -23.88
CA LEU A 780 -24.74 22.50 -23.01
C LEU A 780 -24.62 21.91 -21.59
N ALA A 781 -23.60 21.07 -21.42
CA ALA A 781 -22.63 21.27 -20.35
C ALA A 781 -21.28 21.46 -21.04
N VAL A 782 -20.98 22.69 -21.45
CA VAL A 782 -19.59 23.13 -21.57
C VAL A 782 -19.16 23.40 -20.14
N PRO A 783 -18.43 22.50 -19.43
CA PRO A 783 -17.49 23.04 -18.48
C PRO A 783 -16.53 23.85 -19.35
N GLY A 784 -16.51 25.17 -19.18
CA GLY A 784 -15.41 25.97 -19.68
C GLY A 784 -14.15 25.49 -18.97
N ARG A 785 -13.59 24.35 -19.38
CA ARG A 785 -12.21 24.00 -19.08
C ARG A 785 -11.38 24.91 -19.97
N LYS A 786 -11.10 26.11 -19.46
CA LYS A 786 -9.74 26.63 -19.59
C LYS A 786 -8.84 25.63 -18.86
N SER A 787 -8.49 24.54 -19.54
CA SER A 787 -7.31 23.77 -19.13
C SER A 787 -6.11 24.62 -19.54
N CYS A 788 -5.76 25.57 -18.68
CA CYS A 788 -4.37 25.99 -18.58
C CYS A 788 -3.61 24.74 -18.15
N ILE A 789 -2.95 24.08 -19.10
CA ILE A 789 -1.85 23.19 -18.78
C ILE A 789 -0.74 24.13 -18.29
N ALA A 790 -0.73 24.38 -16.98
CA ALA A 790 0.38 25.05 -16.33
C ALA A 790 1.59 24.11 -16.38
N ARG A 791 2.76 24.71 -16.59
CA ARG A 791 4.07 24.07 -16.73
C ARG A 791 4.38 23.04 -15.65
#